data_AF-A0A416I135-F1
#
_entry.id   AF-A0A416I135-F1
#
_cell.length_a   1.000
_cell.length_b   1.000
_cell.length_c   1.000
_cell.angle_alpha   90.00
_cell.angle_beta   90.00
_cell.angle_gamma   90.00
#
_symmetry.space_group_name_H-M   'P 1'
#
loop_
_entity.id
_entity.type
_entity.pdbx_description
1 polymer ?
#
loop_
_entity_poly.entity_id
_entity_poly.type
_entity_poly.pdbx_seq_one_letter_code
_entity_poly.pdbx_strand_id
1 'polypeptide(L)'
;MWMQFSGIAFDEEGIISFREEDRFCHNPFLVALQAVIGEYVLNDYYGKEGMLIPRYFCLEDLEDPTQCPVCRRAMEWLIARAVSKGDACLWAYDFDGAYNGTQLTAPWYSAYGQAYVILALLQWSRFDEQYQELLEKAVKGLLLSVGSGGCMLEMEDGVWFEEIVGSECTHIFNAHLISLIALLQVKERQGYEWLENPVDRGLRAFYQLMDRMDTGINSAYDSKKKYDCMWQLVPEDMGRQIRIRALAVSDEEGERELELSGMECFEVKDRWIAGIDWGVSDEEGYRPILQGEILHPEAVPGGERQNTFAYFKNVTCSDDCFTLRIDYKTEQDTALLLFKNCAEAGYQPLGYVSRVELPAEKQTARVRIPFSAIAEHVPQMYHKYHIQLLEELDRLLPDFKGRYLIDKFRNYRMEQRLREFQRMQEPPILKGLSVSVNEQCGLFCKMCDLGIQNRNSSMFYYMKNEQERKELELDMLVDRCREALGELEVVQIIGTEPTLWLKLPEAVATLTQLGLKVLVTTNGINLKNMLRPLVEAGLSELDISIDGPHDVHDEIRGKNGLFREIMQVLEENRELLDSAIPNGFQLRIGVAITPMNYRHLSELLDEIKGTPVRSVWCTHMNYITEETAARHTAANPRYPIGASCTHPDMDPTLVNPWLMYRSLVDTKRLAAKEGIELICVPALEDYEDYWEFYHSDRLTEGCSPLCRAPFRTMQVNSNGSVCVMSRCYQFEIGNIYQNSLHDIFYSRSMMEFRECVSRGLWDPCKRCCAIM
;
A
#
# COMPACT_ATOMS: atom_id res chain seq x y z
N MET A 1 0.48 8.71 -24.34
CA MET A 1 0.23 10.01 -23.68
C MET A 1 -1.12 9.90 -23.01
N TRP A 2 -1.12 9.83 -21.69
CA TRP A 2 -2.33 9.72 -20.87
C TRP A 2 -3.07 11.04 -20.87
N MET A 3 -4.41 11.03 -20.80
CA MET A 3 -5.17 12.26 -20.56
C MET A 3 -4.69 12.86 -19.23
N GLN A 4 -4.10 14.04 -19.28
CA GLN A 4 -3.66 14.76 -18.08
C GLN A 4 -4.79 15.66 -17.62
N PHE A 5 -5.17 15.49 -16.36
CA PHE A 5 -6.20 16.30 -15.73
C PHE A 5 -5.51 17.24 -14.76
N SER A 6 -5.86 18.52 -14.81
CA SER A 6 -5.28 19.53 -13.93
C SER A 6 -6.37 20.31 -13.24
N GLY A 7 -6.15 20.68 -11.98
CA GLY A 7 -7.10 21.45 -11.19
C GLY A 7 -8.43 20.73 -10.95
N ILE A 8 -8.41 19.43 -10.64
CA ILE A 8 -9.62 18.70 -10.25
C ILE A 8 -10.17 19.33 -8.95
N ALA A 9 -11.41 19.82 -9.01
CA ALA A 9 -12.07 20.52 -7.91
C ALA A 9 -13.60 20.46 -8.09
N PHE A 10 -14.34 20.98 -7.10
CA PHE A 10 -15.76 21.27 -7.31
C PHE A 10 -15.93 22.58 -8.08
N ASP A 11 -16.80 22.58 -9.09
CA ASP A 11 -17.21 23.78 -9.82
C ASP A 11 -18.21 24.63 -9.02
N GLU A 12 -18.78 25.65 -9.66
CA GLU A 12 -19.77 26.56 -9.05
C GLU A 12 -21.09 25.86 -8.67
N GLU A 13 -21.44 24.75 -9.34
CA GLU A 13 -22.60 23.92 -9.04
C GLU A 13 -22.30 22.86 -7.96
N GLY A 14 -21.04 22.78 -7.53
CA GLY A 14 -20.58 21.80 -6.56
C GLY A 14 -20.40 20.41 -7.15
N ILE A 15 -20.13 20.31 -8.44
CA ILE A 15 -19.86 19.06 -9.19
C ILE A 15 -18.36 18.92 -9.43
N ILE A 16 -17.83 17.71 -9.23
CA ILE A 16 -16.42 17.44 -9.48
C ILE A 16 -16.14 17.60 -10.96
N SER A 17 -15.17 18.44 -11.25
CA SER A 17 -14.77 18.84 -12.59
C SER A 17 -13.26 19.06 -12.63
N PHE A 18 -12.73 19.25 -13.83
CA PHE A 18 -11.38 19.74 -14.05
C PHE A 18 -11.41 20.85 -15.10
N ARG A 19 -10.31 21.60 -15.20
CA ARG A 19 -10.22 22.69 -16.17
C ARG A 19 -9.48 22.27 -17.42
N GLU A 20 -10.08 22.54 -18.56
CA GLU A 20 -9.44 22.55 -19.86
C GLU A 20 -9.60 23.97 -20.43
N GLU A 21 -8.49 24.68 -20.60
CA GLU A 21 -8.49 26.11 -20.94
C GLU A 21 -9.37 26.94 -19.96
N ASP A 22 -10.44 27.55 -20.47
CA ASP A 22 -11.37 28.40 -19.72
C ASP A 22 -12.74 27.74 -19.44
N ARG A 23 -12.88 26.42 -19.64
CA ARG A 23 -14.12 25.68 -19.36
C ARG A 23 -13.94 24.61 -18.28
N PHE A 24 -15.03 24.36 -17.55
CA PHE A 24 -15.15 23.17 -16.69
C PHE A 24 -15.57 21.97 -17.54
N CYS A 25 -14.81 20.89 -17.43
CA CYS A 25 -15.07 19.62 -18.07
C CYS A 25 -15.39 18.56 -17.01
N HIS A 26 -16.27 17.63 -17.37
CA HIS A 26 -16.81 16.64 -16.44
C HIS A 26 -16.45 15.24 -16.92
N ASN A 27 -15.92 14.46 -16.00
CA ASN A 27 -15.69 13.04 -16.21
C ASN A 27 -16.82 12.25 -15.53
N PRO A 28 -17.68 11.53 -16.27
CA PRO A 28 -18.76 10.74 -15.69
C PRO A 28 -18.33 9.78 -14.57
N PHE A 29 -17.10 9.24 -14.65
CA PHE A 29 -16.54 8.42 -13.57
C PHE A 29 -16.36 9.21 -12.27
N LEU A 30 -15.78 10.41 -12.33
CA LEU A 30 -15.58 11.25 -11.14
C LEU A 30 -16.92 11.68 -10.54
N VAL A 31 -17.88 12.09 -11.38
CA VAL A 31 -19.21 12.49 -10.90
C VAL A 31 -19.96 11.31 -10.29
N ALA A 32 -19.82 10.11 -10.87
CA ALA A 32 -20.37 8.89 -10.27
C ALA A 32 -19.74 8.56 -8.91
N LEU A 33 -18.41 8.70 -8.76
CA LEU A 33 -17.79 8.57 -7.45
C LEU A 33 -18.32 9.63 -6.47
N GLN A 34 -18.41 10.90 -6.87
CA GLN A 34 -19.00 11.96 -6.03
C GLN A 34 -20.44 11.60 -5.60
N ALA A 35 -21.24 11.01 -6.50
CA ALA A 35 -22.60 10.60 -6.18
C ALA A 35 -22.67 9.50 -5.12
N VAL A 36 -21.58 8.77 -4.85
CA VAL A 36 -21.55 7.70 -3.85
C VAL A 36 -20.82 8.14 -2.59
N ILE A 37 -19.64 8.75 -2.72
CA ILE A 37 -18.76 9.08 -1.60
C ILE A 37 -18.68 10.56 -1.25
N GLY A 38 -19.42 11.42 -1.97
CA GLY A 38 -19.54 12.84 -1.65
C GLY A 38 -18.21 13.59 -1.77
N GLU A 39 -17.88 14.42 -0.78
CA GLU A 39 -16.69 15.27 -0.80
C GLU A 39 -15.36 14.52 -0.70
N TYR A 40 -15.39 13.27 -0.23
CA TYR A 40 -14.20 12.43 -0.11
C TYR A 40 -13.59 12.08 -1.47
N VAL A 41 -14.33 12.26 -2.58
CA VAL A 41 -13.79 12.11 -3.95
C VAL A 41 -12.60 13.04 -4.23
N LEU A 42 -12.51 14.19 -3.55
CA LEU A 42 -11.38 15.12 -3.70
C LEU A 42 -10.14 14.70 -2.91
N ASN A 43 -10.25 13.73 -2.00
CA ASN A 43 -9.14 13.32 -1.15
C ASN A 43 -7.94 12.83 -1.95
N ASP A 44 -8.22 12.15 -3.07
CA ASP A 44 -7.21 11.65 -3.97
C ASP A 44 -6.43 12.77 -4.68
N TYR A 45 -7.00 13.98 -4.78
CA TYR A 45 -6.48 15.08 -5.61
C TYR A 45 -5.91 16.26 -4.80
N TYR A 46 -5.99 16.26 -3.47
CA TYR A 46 -5.35 17.32 -2.68
C TYR A 46 -3.83 17.30 -2.82
N GLY A 47 -3.26 18.40 -3.35
CA GLY A 47 -1.82 18.55 -3.52
C GLY A 47 -1.20 17.62 -4.57
N LYS A 48 -2.04 16.91 -5.36
CA LYS A 48 -1.60 16.06 -6.47
C LYS A 48 -2.05 16.68 -7.79
N GLU A 49 -1.11 16.87 -8.70
CA GLU A 49 -1.39 17.21 -10.11
C GLU A 49 -1.14 15.96 -10.96
N GLY A 50 -2.01 15.67 -11.94
CA GLY A 50 -1.76 14.58 -12.88
C GLY A 50 -2.96 13.70 -13.23
N MET A 51 -2.64 12.46 -13.64
CA MET A 51 -3.60 11.47 -14.17
C MET A 51 -4.78 11.21 -13.21
N LEU A 52 -5.91 10.73 -13.74
CA LEU A 52 -7.02 10.23 -12.94
C LEU A 52 -6.55 9.12 -12.02
N ILE A 53 -7.10 9.13 -10.80
CA ILE A 53 -6.85 8.13 -9.77
C ILE A 53 -8.05 7.17 -9.78
N PRO A 54 -7.89 5.96 -10.34
CA PRO A 54 -8.97 4.98 -10.36
C PRO A 54 -9.18 4.39 -8.96
N ARG A 55 -10.44 4.23 -8.54
CA ARG A 55 -10.82 3.70 -7.23
C ARG A 55 -12.06 2.84 -7.31
N TYR A 56 -12.02 1.64 -6.73
CA TYR A 56 -13.23 0.86 -6.47
C TYR A 56 -13.56 0.90 -4.98
N PHE A 57 -14.85 1.05 -4.65
CA PHE A 57 -15.36 0.99 -3.28
C PHE A 57 -16.39 -0.13 -3.21
N CYS A 58 -16.26 -1.01 -2.22
CA CYS A 58 -17.24 -2.05 -1.96
C CYS A 58 -18.56 -1.38 -1.56
N LEU A 59 -19.63 -1.59 -2.35
CA LEU A 59 -20.91 -0.89 -2.15
C LEU A 59 -21.56 -1.23 -0.80
N GLU A 60 -21.26 -2.41 -0.25
CA GLU A 60 -21.70 -2.88 1.05
C GLU A 60 -21.10 -2.05 2.20
N ASP A 61 -19.88 -1.54 2.03
CA ASP A 61 -19.18 -0.74 3.05
C ASP A 61 -19.66 0.71 3.10
N LEU A 62 -20.29 1.19 2.03
CA LEU A 62 -20.70 2.58 1.86
C LEU A 62 -22.01 2.89 2.58
N GLU A 63 -22.08 4.09 3.17
CA GLU A 63 -23.30 4.62 3.78
C GLU A 63 -24.38 4.92 2.73
N ASP A 64 -25.58 5.25 3.22
CA ASP A 64 -26.69 5.75 2.40
C ASP A 64 -26.32 7.11 1.77
N PRO A 65 -26.05 7.16 0.44
CA PRO A 65 -25.65 8.39 -0.21
C PRO A 65 -26.81 9.39 -0.30
N THR A 66 -28.07 8.93 -0.16
CA THR A 66 -29.25 9.80 -0.25
C THR A 66 -29.31 10.81 0.89
N GLN A 67 -28.61 10.56 2.00
CA GLN A 67 -28.52 11.49 3.14
C GLN A 67 -27.47 12.59 2.92
N CYS A 68 -26.52 12.40 2.00
CA CYS A 68 -25.42 13.35 1.77
C CYS A 68 -25.80 14.41 0.71
N PRO A 69 -25.79 15.72 1.05
CA PRO A 69 -26.10 16.78 0.09
C PRO A 69 -25.13 16.85 -1.10
N VAL A 70 -23.85 16.52 -0.88
CA VAL A 70 -22.83 16.52 -1.95
C VAL A 70 -23.09 15.37 -2.94
N CYS A 71 -23.48 14.20 -2.42
CA CYS A 71 -23.88 13.05 -3.24
C CYS A 71 -25.14 13.37 -4.06
N ARG A 72 -26.16 13.99 -3.44
CA ARG A 72 -27.42 14.39 -4.13
C ARG A 72 -27.17 15.27 -5.34
N ARG A 73 -26.34 16.32 -5.21
CA ARG A 73 -26.02 17.19 -6.36
C ARG A 73 -25.40 16.43 -7.52
N ALA A 74 -24.45 15.53 -7.25
CA ALA A 74 -23.83 14.70 -8.27
C ALA A 74 -24.82 13.74 -8.93
N MET A 75 -25.72 13.12 -8.15
CA MET A 75 -26.76 12.24 -8.71
C MET A 75 -27.77 13.02 -9.55
N GLU A 76 -28.19 14.21 -9.12
CA GLU A 76 -29.04 15.10 -9.91
C GLU A 76 -28.37 15.48 -11.25
N TRP A 77 -27.07 15.75 -11.23
CA TRP A 77 -26.28 15.99 -12.44
C TRP A 77 -26.27 14.77 -13.36
N LEU A 78 -26.07 13.57 -12.83
CA LEU A 78 -26.10 12.33 -13.62
C LEU A 78 -27.47 12.13 -14.28
N ILE A 79 -28.57 12.32 -13.56
CA ILE A 79 -29.91 12.20 -14.11
C ILE A 79 -30.12 13.23 -15.24
N ALA A 80 -29.72 14.48 -15.01
CA ALA A 80 -29.88 15.56 -15.99
C ALA A 80 -29.07 15.36 -17.27
N ARG A 81 -27.95 14.62 -17.20
CA ARG A 81 -27.04 14.34 -18.32
C ARG A 81 -27.20 12.97 -18.94
N ALA A 82 -28.18 12.18 -18.51
CA ALA A 82 -28.49 10.90 -19.13
C ALA A 82 -28.96 11.09 -20.59
N VAL A 83 -28.20 10.56 -21.55
CA VAL A 83 -28.53 10.62 -22.98
C VAL A 83 -29.28 9.35 -23.37
N SER A 84 -30.57 9.46 -23.67
CA SER A 84 -31.38 8.31 -24.08
C SER A 84 -31.10 7.89 -25.53
N LYS A 85 -30.96 6.59 -25.75
CA LYS A 85 -30.80 5.95 -27.05
C LYS A 85 -31.69 4.71 -27.12
N GLY A 86 -32.93 4.89 -27.56
CA GLY A 86 -33.95 3.84 -27.45
C GLY A 86 -34.33 3.64 -25.98
N ASP A 87 -34.24 2.41 -25.48
CA ASP A 87 -34.46 2.04 -24.09
C ASP A 87 -33.16 2.00 -23.24
N ALA A 88 -32.07 2.53 -23.78
CA ALA A 88 -30.78 2.64 -23.10
C ALA A 88 -30.45 4.10 -22.75
N CYS A 89 -29.63 4.31 -21.72
CA CYS A 89 -29.08 5.62 -21.33
C CYS A 89 -27.54 5.56 -21.29
N LEU A 90 -26.90 6.63 -21.75
CA LEU A 90 -25.45 6.80 -21.76
C LEU A 90 -25.04 8.15 -21.16
N TRP A 91 -23.81 8.23 -20.65
CA TRP A 91 -23.21 9.45 -20.11
C TRP A 91 -21.95 9.80 -20.88
N ALA A 92 -21.99 10.93 -21.58
CA ALA A 92 -20.91 11.38 -22.44
C ALA A 92 -19.83 12.14 -21.66
N TYR A 93 -18.59 12.01 -22.13
CA TYR A 93 -17.47 12.87 -21.80
C TYR A 93 -17.58 14.14 -22.66
N ASP A 94 -17.46 15.32 -22.03
CA ASP A 94 -17.68 16.62 -22.68
C ASP A 94 -16.38 17.33 -23.13
N PHE A 95 -15.27 16.60 -23.14
CA PHE A 95 -13.93 17.07 -23.48
C PHE A 95 -13.22 16.12 -24.45
N ASP A 96 -12.23 16.64 -25.18
CA ASP A 96 -11.47 15.84 -26.14
C ASP A 96 -10.45 14.97 -25.41
N GLY A 97 -10.24 13.75 -25.92
CA GLY A 97 -9.29 12.78 -25.35
C GLY A 97 -8.33 12.28 -26.40
N ALA A 98 -7.17 11.79 -25.96
CA ALA A 98 -6.25 11.07 -26.85
C ALA A 98 -5.64 9.89 -26.10
N TYR A 99 -5.62 8.73 -26.75
CA TYR A 99 -4.97 7.54 -26.20
C TYR A 99 -4.36 6.70 -27.33
N ASN A 100 -3.07 6.38 -27.20
CA ASN A 100 -2.32 5.53 -28.13
C ASN A 100 -2.54 5.87 -29.63
N GLY A 101 -2.53 7.17 -29.97
CA GLY A 101 -2.74 7.66 -31.35
C GLY A 101 -4.20 7.79 -31.77
N THR A 102 -5.15 7.24 -31.02
CA THR A 102 -6.59 7.47 -31.21
C THR A 102 -6.98 8.82 -30.62
N GLN A 103 -7.62 9.66 -31.43
CA GLN A 103 -8.23 10.92 -31.00
C GLN A 103 -9.73 10.69 -30.75
N LEU A 104 -10.20 11.16 -29.60
CA LEU A 104 -11.59 11.10 -29.16
C LEU A 104 -12.13 12.54 -29.14
N THR A 105 -13.04 12.85 -30.05
CA THR A 105 -13.68 14.18 -30.08
C THR A 105 -14.96 14.16 -29.27
N ALA A 106 -15.13 15.14 -28.38
CA ALA A 106 -16.34 15.29 -27.60
C ALA A 106 -17.59 15.51 -28.48
N PRO A 107 -18.76 14.95 -28.12
CA PRO A 107 -18.98 14.01 -27.01
C PRO A 107 -18.58 12.57 -27.39
N TRP A 108 -17.96 11.86 -26.44
CA TRP A 108 -17.64 10.43 -26.58
C TRP A 108 -18.04 9.62 -25.34
N TYR A 109 -18.08 8.29 -25.46
CA TYR A 109 -18.51 7.38 -24.40
C TYR A 109 -17.40 6.39 -24.07
N SER A 110 -17.31 6.04 -22.78
CA SER A 110 -16.37 5.07 -22.24
C SER A 110 -17.11 4.04 -21.39
N ALA A 111 -16.80 2.76 -21.56
CA ALA A 111 -17.31 1.70 -20.68
C ALA A 111 -16.93 1.95 -19.20
N TYR A 112 -15.74 2.52 -18.96
CA TYR A 112 -15.29 2.87 -17.60
C TYR A 112 -16.27 3.83 -16.94
N GLY A 113 -16.56 4.98 -17.58
CA GLY A 113 -17.56 5.92 -17.08
C GLY A 113 -18.95 5.32 -16.92
N GLN A 114 -19.41 4.51 -17.89
CA GLN A 114 -20.74 3.88 -17.81
C GLN A 114 -20.84 2.92 -16.61
N ALA A 115 -19.82 2.10 -16.37
CA ALA A 115 -19.79 1.13 -15.28
C ALA A 115 -19.90 1.81 -13.91
N TYR A 116 -19.19 2.92 -13.70
CA TYR A 116 -19.29 3.68 -12.46
C TYR A 116 -20.65 4.35 -12.26
N VAL A 117 -21.26 4.86 -13.33
CA VAL A 117 -22.63 5.38 -13.25
C VAL A 117 -23.62 4.26 -12.88
N ILE A 118 -23.45 3.05 -13.42
CA ILE A 118 -24.24 1.88 -13.03
C ILE A 118 -24.05 1.56 -11.55
N LEU A 119 -22.80 1.53 -11.05
CA LEU A 119 -22.53 1.28 -9.64
C LEU A 119 -23.13 2.36 -8.73
N ALA A 120 -23.07 3.62 -9.13
CA ALA A 120 -23.71 4.71 -8.41
C ALA A 120 -25.24 4.54 -8.37
N LEU A 121 -25.88 4.31 -9.51
CA LEU A 121 -27.33 4.08 -9.57
C LEU A 121 -27.75 2.83 -8.80
N LEU A 122 -26.92 1.77 -8.79
CA LEU A 122 -27.15 0.56 -8.00
C LEU A 122 -27.07 0.83 -6.50
N GLN A 123 -26.14 1.68 -6.06
CA GLN A 123 -26.07 2.06 -4.66
C GLN A 123 -27.26 2.91 -4.24
N TRP A 124 -27.71 3.83 -5.10
CA TRP A 124 -28.88 4.66 -4.80
C TRP A 124 -30.18 3.86 -4.83
N SER A 125 -30.33 2.91 -5.76
CA SER A 125 -31.53 2.07 -5.86
C SER A 125 -31.73 1.13 -4.66
N ARG A 126 -30.66 0.89 -3.87
CA ARG A 126 -30.74 0.19 -2.58
C ARG A 126 -31.56 0.95 -1.53
N PHE A 127 -31.56 2.27 -1.59
CA PHE A 127 -32.22 3.14 -0.59
C PHE A 127 -33.47 3.83 -1.13
N ASP A 128 -33.61 3.91 -2.46
CA ASP A 128 -34.73 4.55 -3.12
C ASP A 128 -35.05 3.91 -4.48
N GLU A 129 -36.21 3.27 -4.60
CA GLU A 129 -36.59 2.49 -5.78
C GLU A 129 -36.74 3.34 -7.06
N GLN A 130 -36.87 4.67 -6.96
CA GLN A 130 -37.03 5.54 -8.13
C GLN A 130 -35.87 5.44 -9.14
N TYR A 131 -34.69 5.02 -8.67
CA TYR A 131 -33.49 4.89 -9.50
C TYR A 131 -33.43 3.57 -10.29
N GLN A 132 -34.32 2.60 -10.03
CA GLN A 132 -34.28 1.28 -10.68
C GLN A 132 -34.50 1.36 -12.20
N GLU A 133 -35.45 2.19 -12.66
CA GLU A 133 -35.70 2.33 -14.10
C GLU A 133 -34.47 2.92 -14.83
N LEU A 134 -33.85 3.94 -14.23
CA LEU A 134 -32.65 4.54 -14.81
C LEU A 134 -31.45 3.59 -14.75
N LEU A 135 -31.32 2.80 -13.69
CA LEU A 135 -30.31 1.74 -13.57
C LEU A 135 -30.44 0.71 -14.71
N GLU A 136 -31.65 0.19 -14.97
CA GLU A 136 -31.87 -0.76 -16.07
C GLU A 136 -31.47 -0.15 -17.42
N LYS A 137 -31.84 1.11 -17.67
CA LYS A 137 -31.46 1.85 -18.89
C LYS A 137 -29.95 2.06 -18.98
N ALA A 138 -29.27 2.36 -17.87
CA ALA A 138 -27.82 2.53 -17.83
C ALA A 138 -27.09 1.23 -18.20
N VAL A 139 -27.55 0.10 -17.66
CA VAL A 139 -27.03 -1.23 -17.97
C VAL A 139 -27.21 -1.56 -19.45
N LYS A 140 -28.39 -1.29 -20.02
CA LYS A 140 -28.61 -1.43 -21.46
C LYS A 140 -27.69 -0.52 -22.28
N GLY A 141 -27.37 0.66 -21.77
CA GLY A 141 -26.39 1.59 -22.34
C GLY A 141 -24.99 0.99 -22.45
N LEU A 142 -24.47 0.41 -21.37
CA LEU A 142 -23.17 -0.28 -21.38
C LEU A 142 -23.13 -1.43 -22.41
N LEU A 143 -24.26 -2.11 -22.63
CA LEU A 143 -24.41 -3.21 -23.59
C LEU A 143 -24.69 -2.75 -25.03
N LEU A 144 -24.80 -1.45 -25.29
CA LEU A 144 -24.91 -0.96 -26.67
C LEU A 144 -23.61 -1.21 -27.43
N SER A 145 -23.73 -1.76 -28.64
CA SER A 145 -22.57 -2.07 -29.46
C SER A 145 -21.84 -0.81 -29.92
N VAL A 146 -20.53 -0.91 -30.11
CA VAL A 146 -19.68 0.16 -30.68
C VAL A 146 -20.26 0.66 -32.01
N GLY A 147 -20.69 -0.24 -32.90
CA GLY A 147 -21.33 0.11 -34.17
C GLY A 147 -22.66 0.86 -34.03
N SER A 148 -23.32 0.71 -32.88
CA SER A 148 -24.52 1.46 -32.51
C SER A 148 -24.19 2.65 -31.61
N GLY A 149 -22.93 3.10 -31.55
CA GLY A 149 -22.46 4.23 -30.74
C GLY A 149 -22.51 4.00 -29.23
N GLY A 150 -22.34 2.76 -28.77
CA GLY A 150 -22.06 2.40 -27.37
C GLY A 150 -20.60 1.98 -27.18
N CYS A 151 -20.33 1.16 -26.15
CA CYS A 151 -18.97 0.77 -25.75
C CYS A 151 -18.71 -0.74 -25.79
N MET A 152 -19.72 -1.56 -26.13
CA MET A 152 -19.57 -3.01 -26.20
C MET A 152 -19.04 -3.44 -27.57
N LEU A 153 -17.85 -4.04 -27.59
CA LEU A 153 -17.24 -4.58 -28.80
C LEU A 153 -17.49 -6.08 -28.89
N GLU A 154 -17.93 -6.53 -30.06
CA GLU A 154 -18.09 -7.94 -30.39
C GLU A 154 -16.73 -8.57 -30.73
N MET A 155 -16.38 -9.67 -30.06
CA MET A 155 -15.20 -10.49 -30.35
C MET A 155 -15.62 -11.87 -30.88
N GLU A 156 -14.68 -12.65 -31.41
CA GLU A 156 -14.96 -13.99 -31.98
C GLU A 156 -15.74 -14.90 -31.03
N ASP A 157 -15.40 -14.88 -29.72
CA ASP A 157 -15.96 -15.79 -28.70
C ASP A 157 -16.42 -15.07 -27.41
N GLY A 158 -16.65 -13.76 -27.47
CA GLY A 158 -16.99 -12.95 -26.30
C GLY A 158 -17.42 -11.53 -26.61
N VAL A 159 -17.48 -10.68 -25.59
CA VAL A 159 -17.61 -9.23 -25.74
C VAL A 159 -16.56 -8.52 -24.89
N TRP A 160 -16.04 -7.41 -25.40
CA TRP A 160 -15.19 -6.51 -24.62
C TRP A 160 -15.93 -5.21 -24.32
N PHE A 161 -15.63 -4.60 -23.18
CA PHE A 161 -16.20 -3.31 -22.80
C PHE A 161 -15.10 -2.26 -22.95
N GLU A 162 -15.16 -1.48 -24.02
CA GLU A 162 -14.08 -0.58 -24.43
C GLU A 162 -14.08 0.72 -23.64
N GLU A 163 -12.92 1.07 -23.10
CA GLU A 163 -12.70 2.40 -22.52
C GLU A 163 -12.56 3.46 -23.61
N ILE A 164 -11.82 3.13 -24.67
CA ILE A 164 -11.44 4.00 -25.78
C ILE A 164 -12.01 3.40 -27.06
N VAL A 165 -13.14 3.92 -27.51
CA VAL A 165 -13.80 3.49 -28.74
C VAL A 165 -13.15 4.20 -29.93
N GLY A 166 -12.22 3.52 -30.60
CA GLY A 166 -11.42 4.04 -31.71
C GLY A 166 -11.44 3.19 -32.98
N SER A 167 -10.64 3.59 -33.97
CA SER A 167 -10.43 2.80 -35.20
C SER A 167 -9.76 1.44 -34.93
N GLU A 168 -8.90 1.39 -33.90
CA GLU A 168 -8.37 0.16 -33.33
C GLU A 168 -8.65 0.18 -31.83
N CYS A 169 -9.43 -0.77 -31.35
CA CYS A 169 -9.74 -0.92 -29.93
C CYS A 169 -8.52 -1.51 -29.19
N THR A 170 -8.23 -0.97 -28.00
CA THR A 170 -7.01 -1.32 -27.25
C THR A 170 -7.24 -2.37 -26.17
N HIS A 171 -8.51 -2.67 -25.86
CA HIS A 171 -8.88 -3.64 -24.82
C HIS A 171 -8.28 -3.30 -23.45
N ILE A 172 -8.53 -2.09 -22.95
CA ILE A 172 -8.07 -1.68 -21.62
C ILE A 172 -8.74 -2.55 -20.55
N PHE A 173 -7.93 -3.23 -19.74
CA PHE A 173 -8.39 -4.24 -18.79
C PHE A 173 -9.27 -3.63 -17.70
N ASN A 174 -8.89 -2.48 -17.15
CA ASN A 174 -9.63 -1.83 -16.07
C ASN A 174 -11.09 -1.54 -16.40
N ALA A 175 -11.38 -0.99 -17.59
CA ALA A 175 -12.74 -0.74 -18.04
C ALA A 175 -13.56 -2.02 -18.19
N HIS A 176 -12.95 -3.09 -18.68
CA HIS A 176 -13.62 -4.37 -18.82
C HIS A 176 -13.92 -5.01 -17.46
N LEU A 177 -12.95 -5.03 -16.55
CA LEU A 177 -13.10 -5.61 -15.22
C LEU A 177 -14.17 -4.88 -14.39
N ILE A 178 -14.15 -3.54 -14.36
CA ILE A 178 -15.16 -2.78 -13.62
C ILE A 178 -16.56 -2.91 -14.25
N SER A 179 -16.65 -3.04 -15.57
CA SER A 179 -17.91 -3.32 -16.26
C SER A 179 -18.49 -4.68 -15.85
N LEU A 180 -17.65 -5.72 -15.79
CA LEU A 180 -18.06 -7.05 -15.32
C LEU A 180 -18.56 -7.00 -13.87
N ILE A 181 -17.84 -6.31 -12.98
CA ILE A 181 -18.25 -6.12 -11.58
C ILE A 181 -19.61 -5.43 -11.51
N ALA A 182 -19.80 -4.33 -12.24
CA ALA A 182 -21.06 -3.60 -12.28
C ALA A 182 -22.23 -4.49 -12.74
N LEU A 183 -22.05 -5.26 -13.82
CA LEU A 183 -23.08 -6.17 -14.34
C LEU A 183 -23.38 -7.32 -13.36
N LEU A 184 -22.36 -7.90 -12.73
CA LEU A 184 -22.50 -8.97 -11.74
C LEU A 184 -23.28 -8.50 -10.52
N GLN A 185 -22.96 -7.33 -9.97
CA GLN A 185 -23.67 -6.78 -8.82
C GLN A 185 -25.11 -6.39 -9.16
N VAL A 186 -25.37 -5.87 -10.36
CA VAL A 186 -26.76 -5.64 -10.81
C VAL A 186 -27.50 -6.98 -10.93
N LYS A 187 -26.89 -8.01 -11.53
CA LYS A 187 -27.50 -9.35 -11.63
C LYS A 187 -27.85 -9.90 -10.25
N GLU A 188 -26.90 -9.84 -9.31
CA GLU A 188 -27.09 -10.32 -7.94
C GLU A 188 -28.21 -9.59 -7.19
N ARG A 189 -28.24 -8.25 -7.26
CA ARG A 189 -29.18 -7.43 -6.47
C ARG A 189 -30.56 -7.26 -7.10
N GLN A 190 -30.64 -7.18 -8.43
CA GLN A 190 -31.89 -6.93 -9.16
C GLN A 190 -32.51 -8.20 -9.76
N GLY A 191 -31.79 -9.32 -9.78
CA GLY A 191 -32.29 -10.58 -10.36
C GLY A 191 -32.49 -10.53 -11.88
N TYR A 192 -31.73 -9.69 -12.58
CA TYR A 192 -31.82 -9.55 -14.03
C TYR A 192 -31.17 -10.76 -14.73
N GLU A 193 -31.92 -11.85 -14.90
CA GLU A 193 -31.45 -13.09 -15.54
C GLU A 193 -30.87 -12.88 -16.94
N TRP A 194 -31.38 -11.90 -17.68
CA TRP A 194 -30.89 -11.56 -19.02
C TRP A 194 -29.45 -11.04 -19.03
N LEU A 195 -28.89 -10.67 -17.87
CA LEU A 195 -27.47 -10.32 -17.71
C LEU A 195 -26.53 -11.51 -17.68
N GLU A 196 -27.04 -12.73 -17.52
CA GLU A 196 -26.19 -13.93 -17.57
C GLU A 196 -25.42 -14.04 -18.88
N ASN A 197 -26.09 -13.83 -20.01
CA ASN A 197 -25.46 -13.90 -21.32
C ASN A 197 -24.32 -12.87 -21.52
N PRO A 198 -24.52 -11.55 -21.33
CA PRO A 198 -23.44 -10.58 -21.50
C PRO A 198 -22.31 -10.75 -20.49
N VAL A 199 -22.59 -11.14 -19.24
CA VAL A 199 -21.56 -11.43 -18.24
C VAL A 199 -20.70 -12.62 -18.68
N ASP A 200 -21.32 -13.73 -19.09
CA ASP A 200 -20.60 -14.91 -19.56
C ASP A 200 -19.75 -14.63 -20.79
N ARG A 201 -20.27 -13.82 -21.73
CA ARG A 201 -19.54 -13.38 -22.92
C ARG A 201 -18.35 -12.49 -22.56
N GLY A 202 -18.52 -11.60 -21.59
CA GLY A 202 -17.44 -10.76 -21.10
C GLY A 202 -16.35 -11.57 -20.39
N LEU A 203 -16.73 -12.48 -19.49
CA LEU A 203 -15.78 -13.38 -18.82
C LEU A 203 -15.00 -14.25 -19.81
N ARG A 204 -15.64 -14.75 -20.87
CA ARG A 204 -14.92 -15.48 -21.93
C ARG A 204 -13.85 -14.62 -22.61
N ALA A 205 -14.17 -13.36 -22.92
CA ALA A 205 -13.19 -12.44 -23.51
C ALA A 205 -12.04 -12.14 -22.54
N PHE A 206 -12.34 -11.88 -21.26
CA PHE A 206 -11.33 -11.73 -20.23
C PHE A 206 -10.40 -12.95 -20.15
N TYR A 207 -10.94 -14.16 -20.07
CA TYR A 207 -10.14 -15.38 -19.97
C TYR A 207 -9.27 -15.67 -21.20
N GLN A 208 -9.60 -15.11 -22.37
CA GLN A 208 -8.75 -15.22 -23.57
C GLN A 208 -7.55 -14.28 -23.52
N LEU A 209 -7.67 -13.12 -22.86
CA LEU A 209 -6.66 -12.07 -22.85
C LEU A 209 -5.91 -11.93 -21.52
N MET A 210 -6.40 -12.54 -20.44
CA MET A 210 -5.88 -12.34 -19.08
C MET A 210 -4.38 -12.67 -18.93
N ASP A 211 -3.85 -13.66 -19.65
CA ASP A 211 -2.42 -13.99 -19.62
C ASP A 211 -1.54 -12.87 -20.22
N ARG A 212 -2.11 -12.05 -21.12
CA ARG A 212 -1.43 -10.87 -21.68
C ARG A 212 -1.34 -9.71 -20.69
N MET A 213 -2.13 -9.75 -19.61
CA MET A 213 -1.97 -8.80 -18.50
C MET A 213 -0.66 -9.01 -17.76
N ASP A 214 -0.05 -10.18 -17.82
CA ASP A 214 1.16 -10.44 -17.06
C ASP A 214 2.42 -10.05 -17.85
N THR A 215 3.13 -9.01 -17.36
CA THR A 215 4.39 -8.57 -17.97
C THR A 215 5.63 -9.27 -17.43
N GLY A 216 5.45 -10.17 -16.45
CA GLY A 216 6.51 -10.87 -15.74
C GLY A 216 7.07 -10.13 -14.51
N ILE A 217 6.74 -8.84 -14.35
CA ILE A 217 7.20 -7.98 -13.24
C ILE A 217 6.15 -6.98 -12.76
N ASN A 218 5.04 -6.80 -13.49
CA ASN A 218 3.92 -5.91 -13.21
C ASN A 218 2.70 -6.41 -14.04
N SER A 219 1.59 -5.68 -14.03
CA SER A 219 0.47 -5.86 -14.96
C SER A 219 0.58 -4.94 -16.18
N ALA A 220 0.08 -5.40 -17.33
CA ALA A 220 -0.15 -4.59 -18.52
C ALA A 220 -1.45 -3.79 -18.36
N TYR A 221 -1.53 -2.63 -19.02
CA TYR A 221 -2.73 -1.80 -19.00
C TYR A 221 -3.81 -2.25 -19.99
N ASP A 222 -3.37 -2.67 -21.18
CA ASP A 222 -4.20 -2.97 -22.34
C ASP A 222 -3.60 -4.11 -23.18
N SER A 223 -4.38 -4.59 -24.15
CA SER A 223 -4.01 -5.69 -25.05
C SER A 223 -4.14 -5.25 -26.51
N LYS A 224 -3.46 -4.16 -26.88
CA LYS A 224 -3.44 -3.62 -28.23
C LYS A 224 -2.70 -4.53 -29.22
N LYS A 225 -2.91 -4.31 -30.52
CA LYS A 225 -2.28 -5.10 -31.59
C LYS A 225 -0.80 -4.78 -31.80
N LYS A 226 -0.41 -3.53 -31.57
CA LYS A 226 0.92 -2.99 -31.90
C LYS A 226 1.54 -2.25 -30.73
N TYR A 227 2.82 -2.47 -30.50
CA TYR A 227 3.59 -1.86 -29.41
C TYR A 227 4.82 -1.13 -29.94
N ASP A 228 5.17 -0.04 -29.28
CA ASP A 228 6.45 0.61 -29.47
C ASP A 228 7.48 -0.02 -28.53
N CYS A 229 8.58 -0.52 -29.09
CA CYS A 229 9.67 -1.12 -28.36
C CYS A 229 10.76 -0.08 -28.10
N MET A 230 11.18 0.04 -26.83
CA MET A 230 12.36 0.78 -26.43
C MET A 230 13.24 -0.11 -25.55
N TRP A 231 14.47 -0.36 -25.99
CA TRP A 231 15.44 -1.16 -25.25
C TRP A 231 16.68 -0.35 -24.90
N GLN A 232 17.15 -0.52 -23.67
CA GLN A 232 18.50 -0.16 -23.27
C GLN A 232 19.40 -1.39 -23.44
N LEU A 233 20.56 -1.17 -24.05
CA LEU A 233 21.56 -2.18 -24.39
C LEU A 233 22.77 -1.99 -23.47
N VAL A 234 23.07 -2.98 -22.63
CA VAL A 234 24.17 -2.89 -21.65
C VAL A 234 25.16 -4.03 -21.86
N PRO A 235 26.45 -3.77 -22.15
CA PRO A 235 27.47 -4.82 -22.20
C PRO A 235 27.61 -5.52 -20.84
N GLU A 236 27.60 -6.86 -20.80
CA GLU A 236 27.77 -7.61 -19.55
C GLU A 236 29.18 -7.45 -18.94
N ASP A 237 30.21 -7.51 -19.80
CA ASP A 237 31.59 -7.49 -19.36
C ASP A 237 32.20 -6.08 -19.49
N MET A 238 32.53 -5.50 -18.32
CA MET A 238 33.25 -4.23 -18.23
C MET A 238 34.66 -4.38 -18.83
N GLY A 239 34.83 -3.91 -20.07
CA GLY A 239 36.11 -3.90 -20.80
C GLY A 239 36.11 -4.65 -22.14
N ARG A 240 35.05 -5.38 -22.48
CA ARG A 240 34.90 -5.97 -23.83
C ARG A 240 34.17 -5.01 -24.75
N GLN A 241 34.66 -4.87 -25.98
CA GLN A 241 34.11 -3.95 -26.97
C GLN A 241 33.11 -4.66 -27.88
N ILE A 242 31.82 -4.40 -27.69
CA ILE A 242 30.76 -4.82 -28.62
C ILE A 242 30.61 -3.75 -29.69
N ARG A 243 30.54 -4.17 -30.96
CA ARG A 243 30.21 -3.29 -32.09
C ARG A 243 29.00 -3.84 -32.84
N ILE A 244 28.03 -2.99 -33.18
CA ILE A 244 26.77 -3.37 -33.82
C ILE A 244 26.69 -2.70 -35.19
N ARG A 245 26.38 -3.48 -36.22
CA ARG A 245 26.15 -2.99 -37.58
C ARG A 245 24.67 -2.74 -37.86
N ALA A 246 23.81 -3.65 -37.44
CA ALA A 246 22.38 -3.56 -37.67
C ALA A 246 21.58 -4.23 -36.54
N LEU A 247 20.37 -3.70 -36.31
CA LEU A 247 19.34 -4.31 -35.47
C LEU A 247 18.11 -4.54 -36.34
N ALA A 248 17.49 -5.72 -36.29
CA ALA A 248 16.26 -5.97 -37.04
C ALA A 248 15.19 -6.63 -36.18
N VAL A 249 13.96 -6.15 -36.32
CA VAL A 249 12.76 -6.76 -35.73
C VAL A 249 11.99 -7.48 -36.83
N SER A 250 11.74 -8.77 -36.62
CA SER A 250 10.92 -9.59 -37.52
C SER A 250 9.66 -10.02 -36.78
N ASP A 251 8.52 -9.52 -37.26
CA ASP A 251 7.17 -9.86 -36.79
C ASP A 251 6.28 -10.27 -37.97
N GLU A 252 4.96 -10.36 -37.76
CA GLU A 252 3.99 -10.76 -38.79
C GLU A 252 3.89 -9.79 -39.97
N GLU A 253 4.22 -8.51 -39.77
CA GLU A 253 4.20 -7.52 -40.85
C GLU A 253 5.50 -7.54 -41.67
N GLY A 254 6.51 -8.29 -41.23
CA GLY A 254 7.77 -8.54 -41.92
C GLY A 254 8.99 -8.13 -41.11
N GLU A 255 10.15 -8.13 -41.76
CA GLU A 255 11.41 -7.72 -41.14
C GLU A 255 11.69 -6.23 -41.36
N ARG A 256 12.00 -5.53 -40.26
CA ARG A 256 12.32 -4.11 -40.21
C ARG A 256 13.74 -3.94 -39.68
N GLU A 257 14.69 -3.67 -40.56
CA GLU A 257 16.12 -3.49 -40.24
C GLU A 257 16.47 -2.00 -40.04
N LEU A 258 17.23 -1.72 -38.99
CA LEU A 258 17.88 -0.45 -38.66
C LEU A 258 19.39 -0.63 -38.84
N GLU A 259 19.95 0.01 -39.88
CA GLU A 259 21.40 0.04 -40.12
C GLU A 259 22.04 1.17 -39.30
N LEU A 260 23.17 0.91 -38.63
CA LEU A 260 23.83 1.84 -37.70
C LEU A 260 25.05 2.54 -38.31
N SER A 261 25.33 2.31 -39.60
CA SER A 261 26.53 2.77 -40.29
C SER A 261 26.57 4.29 -40.47
N GLY A 262 25.45 4.91 -40.86
CA GLY A 262 25.33 6.36 -41.02
C GLY A 262 24.75 7.09 -39.80
N MET A 263 24.44 8.38 -39.95
CA MET A 263 23.88 9.24 -38.88
C MET A 263 22.35 9.29 -38.90
N GLU A 264 21.74 8.88 -40.00
CA GLU A 264 20.30 8.71 -40.16
C GLU A 264 19.69 7.73 -39.15
N CYS A 265 20.50 6.85 -38.56
CA CYS A 265 20.08 5.95 -37.50
C CYS A 265 19.66 6.67 -36.20
N PHE A 266 20.03 7.95 -36.03
CA PHE A 266 19.58 8.80 -34.92
C PHE A 266 18.33 9.65 -35.24
N GLU A 267 17.86 9.63 -36.49
CA GLU A 267 16.66 10.39 -36.87
C GLU A 267 15.40 9.68 -36.38
N VAL A 268 14.55 10.40 -35.63
CA VAL A 268 13.30 9.85 -35.09
C VAL A 268 12.31 9.53 -36.21
N LYS A 269 12.18 8.24 -36.53
CA LYS A 269 11.28 7.69 -37.56
C LYS A 269 10.47 6.51 -36.96
N ASP A 270 10.27 5.45 -37.75
CA ASP A 270 9.70 4.17 -37.31
C ASP A 270 10.70 3.30 -36.54
N ARG A 271 12.01 3.54 -36.71
CA ARG A 271 13.10 2.87 -35.99
C ARG A 271 14.32 3.79 -35.89
N TRP A 272 14.94 3.86 -34.72
CA TRP A 272 16.13 4.70 -34.49
C TRP A 272 16.90 4.25 -33.25
N ILE A 273 18.14 4.73 -33.09
CA ILE A 273 18.93 4.63 -31.87
C ILE A 273 19.02 5.99 -31.17
N ALA A 274 19.17 5.98 -29.85
CA ALA A 274 19.40 7.19 -29.05
C ALA A 274 20.39 6.93 -27.91
N GLY A 275 20.82 8.02 -27.26
CA GLY A 275 21.73 7.98 -26.12
C GLY A 275 23.17 8.35 -26.49
N ILE A 276 23.94 8.73 -25.46
CA ILE A 276 25.28 9.32 -25.59
C ILE A 276 26.41 8.28 -25.66
N ASP A 277 26.11 7.01 -25.39
CA ASP A 277 27.11 5.94 -25.31
C ASP A 277 27.19 5.12 -26.62
N TRP A 278 26.78 5.71 -27.73
CA TRP A 278 27.02 5.21 -29.08
C TRP A 278 28.28 5.86 -29.67
N GLY A 279 29.31 5.06 -29.98
CA GLY A 279 30.56 5.58 -30.56
C GLY A 279 30.46 5.84 -32.07
N VAL A 280 31.59 6.20 -32.70
CA VAL A 280 31.66 6.48 -34.15
C VAL A 280 31.76 5.17 -34.94
N SER A 281 31.01 5.07 -36.05
CA SER A 281 31.04 3.90 -36.94
C SER A 281 32.38 3.73 -37.65
N ASP A 282 32.81 2.49 -37.86
CA ASP A 282 34.03 2.15 -38.61
C ASP A 282 33.80 2.03 -40.13
N GLU A 283 34.87 1.76 -40.89
CA GLU A 283 34.81 1.62 -42.36
C GLU A 283 33.96 0.42 -42.82
N GLU A 284 33.76 -0.58 -41.96
CA GLU A 284 32.90 -1.74 -42.21
C GLU A 284 31.43 -1.48 -41.80
N GLY A 285 31.13 -0.29 -41.27
CA GLY A 285 29.80 0.14 -40.85
C GLY A 285 29.38 -0.32 -39.45
N TYR A 286 30.32 -0.78 -38.61
CA TYR A 286 30.03 -1.19 -37.24
C TYR A 286 30.21 -0.04 -36.26
N ARG A 287 29.20 0.15 -35.40
CA ARG A 287 29.18 1.17 -34.35
C ARG A 287 29.50 0.56 -32.97
N PRO A 288 30.53 1.03 -32.25
CA PRO A 288 30.84 0.54 -30.92
C PRO A 288 29.84 1.04 -29.87
N ILE A 289 29.49 0.17 -28.92
CA ILE A 289 28.83 0.59 -27.66
C ILE A 289 29.93 1.04 -26.68
N LEU A 290 29.85 2.29 -26.22
CA LEU A 290 30.76 2.82 -25.22
C LEU A 290 30.34 2.33 -23.82
N GLN A 291 31.31 2.11 -22.94
CA GLN A 291 31.09 1.56 -21.61
C GLN A 291 30.59 2.64 -20.64
N GLY A 292 29.31 2.98 -20.73
CA GLY A 292 28.65 4.02 -19.96
C GLY A 292 28.80 3.82 -18.45
N GLU A 293 28.71 2.59 -17.94
CA GLU A 293 28.91 2.33 -16.50
C GLU A 293 30.29 2.73 -15.98
N ILE A 294 31.30 2.76 -16.85
CA ILE A 294 32.66 3.22 -16.52
C ILE A 294 32.77 4.74 -16.73
N LEU A 295 32.18 5.26 -17.81
CA LEU A 295 32.22 6.67 -18.18
C LEU A 295 31.41 7.54 -17.21
N HIS A 296 30.33 6.99 -16.66
CA HIS A 296 29.35 7.65 -15.81
C HIS A 296 29.26 6.88 -14.47
N PRO A 297 30.04 7.29 -13.45
CA PRO A 297 29.97 6.68 -12.11
C PRO A 297 28.58 6.77 -11.48
N GLU A 298 27.82 7.79 -11.86
CA GLU A 298 26.43 8.04 -11.50
C GLU A 298 25.60 8.24 -12.78
N ALA A 299 24.28 8.07 -12.69
CA ALA A 299 23.39 8.28 -13.83
C ALA A 299 23.45 9.73 -14.32
N VAL A 300 23.40 9.93 -15.64
CA VAL A 300 23.40 11.28 -16.23
C VAL A 300 22.03 11.94 -16.07
N PRO A 301 21.93 13.29 -16.06
CA PRO A 301 20.63 13.97 -15.98
C PRO A 301 19.67 13.53 -17.10
N GLY A 302 18.54 12.95 -16.72
CA GLY A 302 17.52 12.45 -17.66
C GLY A 302 17.88 11.14 -18.36
N GLY A 303 18.89 10.42 -17.89
CA GLY A 303 19.32 9.13 -18.44
C GLY A 303 19.84 8.17 -17.37
N GLU A 304 20.51 7.12 -17.79
CA GLU A 304 21.02 6.06 -16.92
C GLU A 304 22.54 6.14 -16.78
N ARG A 305 23.17 5.18 -16.09
CA ARG A 305 24.64 5.00 -16.19
C ARG A 305 25.05 4.47 -17.56
N GLN A 306 24.23 3.66 -18.21
CA GLN A 306 24.43 3.23 -19.60
C GLN A 306 23.35 3.85 -20.51
N ASN A 307 23.72 4.71 -21.45
CA ASN A 307 22.80 5.43 -22.34
C ASN A 307 22.97 4.95 -23.79
N THR A 308 22.62 3.69 -24.02
CA THR A 308 22.61 3.07 -25.35
C THR A 308 21.22 2.51 -25.59
N PHE A 309 20.42 3.21 -26.39
CA PHE A 309 19.01 2.88 -26.60
C PHE A 309 18.70 2.56 -28.07
N ALA A 310 17.76 1.65 -28.30
CA ALA A 310 17.21 1.31 -29.61
C ALA A 310 15.68 1.31 -29.57
N TYR A 311 15.05 1.82 -30.64
CA TYR A 311 13.62 2.02 -30.75
C TYR A 311 13.06 1.39 -32.03
N PHE A 312 11.91 0.72 -31.91
CA PHE A 312 11.12 0.19 -33.02
C PHE A 312 9.65 0.48 -32.77
N LYS A 313 8.99 1.23 -33.65
CA LYS A 313 7.56 1.52 -33.56
C LYS A 313 6.71 0.43 -34.20
N ASN A 314 5.46 0.36 -33.74
CA ASN A 314 4.41 -0.43 -34.37
C ASN A 314 4.76 -1.92 -34.55
N VAL A 315 5.46 -2.52 -33.58
CA VAL A 315 5.77 -3.95 -33.57
C VAL A 315 4.50 -4.74 -33.29
N THR A 316 4.16 -5.65 -34.21
CA THR A 316 2.96 -6.50 -34.13
C THR A 316 3.23 -7.73 -33.27
N CYS A 317 2.26 -8.09 -32.43
CA CYS A 317 2.46 -9.10 -31.37
C CYS A 317 1.38 -10.20 -31.35
N SER A 318 0.78 -10.56 -32.49
CA SER A 318 -0.31 -11.53 -32.53
C SER A 318 0.16 -12.96 -32.18
N ASP A 319 1.37 -13.35 -32.56
CA ASP A 319 2.00 -14.66 -32.30
C ASP A 319 2.72 -14.77 -30.92
N ASP A 320 2.32 -13.96 -29.93
CA ASP A 320 2.86 -13.87 -28.55
C ASP A 320 4.39 -13.61 -28.44
N CYS A 321 5.10 -13.50 -29.56
CA CYS A 321 6.52 -13.17 -29.63
C CYS A 321 6.93 -12.67 -31.02
N PHE A 322 8.07 -12.00 -31.10
CA PHE A 322 8.73 -11.57 -32.34
C PHE A 322 10.23 -11.87 -32.25
N THR A 323 10.98 -11.71 -33.33
CA THR A 323 12.43 -11.96 -33.36
C THR A 323 13.21 -10.66 -33.38
N LEU A 324 14.20 -10.53 -32.48
CA LEU A 324 15.25 -9.52 -32.57
C LEU A 324 16.51 -10.17 -33.16
N ARG A 325 16.99 -9.64 -34.28
CA ARG A 325 18.30 -9.93 -34.86
C ARG A 325 19.27 -8.81 -34.52
N ILE A 326 20.47 -9.19 -34.07
CA ILE A 326 21.58 -8.28 -33.79
C ILE A 326 22.75 -8.73 -34.68
N ASP A 327 23.19 -7.86 -35.58
CA ASP A 327 24.40 -8.08 -36.37
C ASP A 327 25.56 -7.34 -35.70
N TYR A 328 26.55 -8.10 -35.23
CA TYR A 328 27.58 -7.61 -34.31
C TYR A 328 28.98 -8.15 -34.61
N LYS A 329 29.96 -7.55 -33.95
CA LYS A 329 31.36 -7.99 -33.92
C LYS A 329 31.91 -7.81 -32.50
N THR A 330 32.58 -8.84 -32.00
CA THR A 330 33.30 -8.84 -30.72
C THR A 330 34.59 -9.64 -30.88
N GLU A 331 35.60 -9.33 -30.07
CA GLU A 331 36.89 -10.04 -30.07
C GLU A 331 36.88 -11.28 -29.16
N GLN A 332 35.96 -11.33 -28.20
CA GLN A 332 35.80 -12.41 -27.24
C GLN A 332 34.31 -12.66 -26.99
N ASP A 333 33.97 -13.90 -26.65
CA ASP A 333 32.62 -14.30 -26.24
C ASP A 333 32.16 -13.39 -25.10
N THR A 334 31.01 -12.76 -25.26
CA THR A 334 30.42 -11.85 -24.28
C THR A 334 28.91 -11.90 -24.38
N ALA A 335 28.19 -11.06 -23.65
CA ALA A 335 26.75 -10.91 -23.78
C ALA A 335 26.32 -9.45 -23.81
N LEU A 336 25.20 -9.20 -24.47
CA LEU A 336 24.48 -7.94 -24.42
C LEU A 336 23.24 -8.12 -23.54
N LEU A 337 23.17 -7.33 -22.49
CA LEU A 337 22.02 -7.29 -21.60
C LEU A 337 20.96 -6.33 -22.16
N LEU A 338 19.70 -6.75 -22.13
CA LEU A 338 18.56 -5.99 -22.62
C LEU A 338 17.68 -5.56 -21.44
N PHE A 339 17.37 -4.27 -21.38
CA PHE A 339 16.49 -3.69 -20.38
C PHE A 339 15.36 -2.90 -21.04
N LYS A 340 14.23 -2.82 -20.37
CA LYS A 340 13.08 -1.99 -20.76
C LYS A 340 12.77 -0.98 -19.67
N ASN A 341 12.22 0.16 -20.04
CA ASN A 341 11.70 1.12 -19.08
C ASN A 341 10.33 0.63 -18.55
N CYS A 342 10.22 0.54 -17.22
CA CYS A 342 9.04 0.09 -16.50
C CYS A 342 8.40 1.22 -15.68
N ALA A 343 8.42 2.44 -16.22
CA ALA A 343 7.93 3.66 -15.57
C ALA A 343 8.62 3.90 -14.23
N GLU A 344 7.86 3.98 -13.14
CA GLU A 344 8.36 4.23 -11.77
C GLU A 344 9.37 3.17 -11.30
N ALA A 345 9.32 1.94 -11.85
CA ALA A 345 10.27 0.88 -11.54
C ALA A 345 11.62 1.03 -12.28
N GLY A 346 11.79 2.06 -13.12
CA GLY A 346 13.02 2.30 -13.88
C GLY A 346 13.30 1.24 -14.93
N TYR A 347 14.58 1.11 -15.33
CA TYR A 347 15.00 0.09 -16.29
C TYR A 347 15.15 -1.28 -15.62
N GLN A 348 14.35 -2.24 -16.06
CA GLN A 348 14.37 -3.62 -15.56
C GLN A 348 14.84 -4.59 -16.64
N PRO A 349 15.51 -5.69 -16.27
CA PRO A 349 15.90 -6.73 -17.22
C PRO A 349 14.69 -7.21 -18.02
N LEU A 350 14.89 -7.46 -19.32
CA LEU A 350 13.85 -7.92 -20.24
C LEU A 350 13.43 -9.39 -19.99
N GLY A 351 13.05 -9.73 -18.76
CA GLY A 351 12.66 -11.09 -18.35
C GLY A 351 13.73 -12.14 -18.66
N TYR A 352 13.32 -13.30 -19.21
CA TYR A 352 14.24 -14.38 -19.59
C TYR A 352 15.11 -14.06 -20.80
N VAL A 353 14.75 -13.05 -21.61
CA VAL A 353 15.54 -12.59 -22.77
C VAL A 353 16.51 -11.46 -22.41
N SER A 354 16.67 -11.17 -21.12
CA SER A 354 17.52 -10.10 -20.62
C SER A 354 18.99 -10.27 -20.96
N ARG A 355 19.47 -11.46 -21.35
CA ARG A 355 20.86 -11.73 -21.69
C ARG A 355 20.99 -12.39 -23.05
N VAL A 356 21.65 -11.72 -23.99
CA VAL A 356 21.89 -12.20 -25.36
C VAL A 356 23.34 -12.57 -25.53
N GLU A 357 23.62 -13.86 -25.69
CA GLU A 357 24.98 -14.37 -25.92
C GLU A 357 25.52 -13.92 -27.29
N LEU A 358 26.74 -13.39 -27.28
CA LEU A 358 27.48 -12.89 -28.43
C LEU A 358 28.84 -13.62 -28.55
N PRO A 359 28.88 -14.85 -29.11
CA PRO A 359 30.15 -15.55 -29.38
C PRO A 359 31.02 -14.84 -30.43
N ALA A 360 32.34 -14.80 -30.23
CA ALA A 360 33.25 -14.05 -31.10
C ALA A 360 33.34 -14.60 -32.53
N GLU A 361 33.09 -15.89 -32.72
CA GLU A 361 33.12 -16.56 -34.03
C GLU A 361 31.85 -16.32 -34.87
N LYS A 362 30.82 -15.70 -34.28
CA LYS A 362 29.56 -15.39 -34.95
C LYS A 362 29.47 -13.90 -35.26
N GLN A 363 28.62 -13.58 -36.24
CA GLN A 363 28.35 -12.21 -36.66
C GLN A 363 26.89 -11.80 -36.47
N THR A 364 26.03 -12.75 -36.10
CA THR A 364 24.59 -12.52 -35.92
C THR A 364 24.08 -13.31 -34.72
N ALA A 365 23.30 -12.65 -33.87
CA ALA A 365 22.51 -13.25 -32.81
C ALA A 365 21.02 -13.08 -33.13
N ARG A 366 20.21 -14.09 -32.81
CA ARG A 366 18.74 -14.04 -32.95
C ARG A 366 18.09 -14.48 -31.66
N VAL A 367 17.17 -13.68 -31.16
CA VAL A 367 16.45 -13.93 -29.91
C VAL A 367 14.95 -13.77 -30.14
N ARG A 368 14.15 -14.70 -29.63
CA ARG A 368 12.69 -14.59 -29.63
C ARG A 368 12.25 -13.84 -28.38
N ILE A 369 11.69 -12.66 -28.56
CA ILE A 369 11.21 -11.79 -27.48
C ILE A 369 9.71 -12.01 -27.32
N PRO A 370 9.23 -12.39 -26.12
CA PRO A 370 7.82 -12.57 -25.88
C PRO A 370 7.14 -11.20 -25.75
N PHE A 371 5.85 -11.15 -26.07
CA PHE A 371 5.04 -9.95 -25.96
C PHE A 371 5.06 -9.36 -24.53
N SER A 372 4.90 -10.21 -23.51
CA SER A 372 4.94 -9.79 -22.10
C SER A 372 6.21 -9.03 -21.72
N ALA A 373 7.33 -9.30 -22.42
CA ALA A 373 8.56 -8.58 -22.18
C ALA A 373 8.49 -7.12 -22.64
N ILE A 374 7.67 -6.75 -23.63
CA ILE A 374 7.59 -5.37 -24.15
C ILE A 374 6.29 -4.64 -23.82
N ALA A 375 5.31 -5.33 -23.23
CA ALA A 375 4.06 -4.73 -22.79
C ALA A 375 4.32 -3.48 -21.91
N GLU A 376 3.50 -2.45 -22.09
CA GLU A 376 3.60 -1.22 -21.29
C GLU A 376 3.23 -1.51 -19.83
N HIS A 377 4.08 -1.04 -18.92
CA HIS A 377 3.88 -1.25 -17.48
C HIS A 377 3.00 -0.14 -16.95
N VAL A 378 2.01 -0.50 -16.15
CA VAL A 378 1.19 0.51 -15.48
C VAL A 378 1.95 1.14 -14.30
N PRO A 379 1.68 2.42 -13.98
CA PRO A 379 2.06 3.00 -12.69
C PRO A 379 1.56 2.15 -11.52
N GLN A 380 2.26 2.21 -10.37
CA GLN A 380 1.95 1.39 -9.20
C GLN A 380 0.47 1.47 -8.77
N MET A 381 -0.11 2.67 -8.84
CA MET A 381 -1.51 2.91 -8.51
C MET A 381 -2.49 2.12 -9.40
N TYR A 382 -2.24 2.06 -10.70
CA TYR A 382 -3.08 1.29 -11.64
C TYR A 382 -2.85 -0.21 -11.50
N HIS A 383 -1.66 -0.64 -11.09
CA HIS A 383 -1.40 -2.03 -10.74
C HIS A 383 -2.22 -2.47 -9.52
N LYS A 384 -2.23 -1.64 -8.46
CA LYS A 384 -3.04 -1.84 -7.25
C LYS A 384 -4.52 -1.96 -7.60
N TYR A 385 -5.01 -1.03 -8.43
CA TYR A 385 -6.39 -1.03 -8.91
C TYR A 385 -6.74 -2.30 -9.71
N HIS A 386 -5.86 -2.81 -10.60
CA HIS A 386 -6.09 -4.09 -11.27
C HIS A 386 -6.26 -5.25 -10.29
N ILE A 387 -5.38 -5.34 -9.28
CA ILE A 387 -5.47 -6.37 -8.24
C ILE A 387 -6.82 -6.25 -7.52
N GLN A 388 -7.22 -5.03 -7.17
CA GLN A 388 -8.48 -4.76 -6.48
C GLN A 388 -9.70 -5.26 -7.28
N LEU A 389 -9.76 -4.97 -8.59
CA LEU A 389 -10.85 -5.44 -9.43
C LEU A 389 -10.86 -6.97 -9.60
N LEU A 390 -9.69 -7.58 -9.72
CA LEU A 390 -9.58 -9.04 -9.79
C LEU A 390 -10.03 -9.72 -8.49
N GLU A 391 -9.68 -9.15 -7.33
CA GLU A 391 -10.15 -9.63 -6.02
C GLU A 391 -11.66 -9.51 -5.86
N GLU A 392 -12.24 -8.42 -6.36
CA GLU A 392 -13.70 -8.26 -6.34
C GLU A 392 -14.40 -9.27 -7.27
N LEU A 393 -13.84 -9.56 -8.45
CA LEU A 393 -14.35 -10.63 -9.30
C LEU A 393 -14.23 -12.00 -8.63
N ASP A 394 -13.12 -12.28 -7.95
CA ASP A 394 -12.92 -13.53 -7.19
C ASP A 394 -13.96 -13.67 -6.06
N ARG A 395 -14.35 -12.56 -5.43
CA ARG A 395 -15.41 -12.52 -4.42
C ARG A 395 -16.79 -12.79 -5.02
N LEU A 396 -17.09 -12.18 -6.16
CA LEU A 396 -18.39 -12.29 -6.84
C LEU A 396 -18.59 -13.63 -7.58
N LEU A 397 -17.51 -14.33 -7.92
CA LEU A 397 -17.52 -15.54 -8.75
C LEU A 397 -16.83 -16.72 -8.07
N PRO A 398 -17.55 -17.78 -7.68
CA PRO A 398 -16.97 -18.95 -7.00
C PRO A 398 -15.83 -19.65 -7.77
N ASP A 399 -15.93 -19.72 -9.10
CA ASP A 399 -14.98 -20.43 -9.99
C ASP A 399 -14.12 -19.47 -10.83
N PHE A 400 -13.78 -18.30 -10.28
CA PHE A 400 -12.99 -17.30 -10.99
C PHE A 400 -11.60 -17.82 -11.38
N LYS A 401 -11.33 -17.92 -12.69
CA LYS A 401 -10.04 -18.43 -13.20
C LYS A 401 -8.89 -17.43 -13.07
N GLY A 402 -9.19 -16.17 -12.74
CA GLY A 402 -8.21 -15.09 -12.57
C GLY A 402 -7.44 -15.09 -11.26
N ARG A 403 -7.77 -15.98 -10.31
CA ARG A 403 -7.17 -15.98 -8.97
C ARG A 403 -5.63 -16.05 -8.97
N TYR A 404 -5.03 -16.81 -9.88
CA TYR A 404 -3.57 -16.92 -9.94
C TYR A 404 -2.87 -15.60 -10.31
N LEU A 405 -3.53 -14.72 -11.08
CA LEU A 405 -2.96 -13.41 -11.42
C LEU A 405 -2.89 -12.51 -10.20
N ILE A 406 -3.90 -12.58 -9.31
CA ILE A 406 -3.91 -11.82 -8.04
C ILE A 406 -2.67 -12.17 -7.22
N ASP A 407 -2.42 -13.47 -7.01
CA ASP A 407 -1.27 -13.93 -6.24
C ASP A 407 0.05 -13.53 -6.91
N LYS A 408 0.12 -13.66 -8.24
CA LYS A 408 1.31 -13.32 -9.02
C LYS A 408 1.65 -11.83 -8.95
N PHE A 409 0.67 -10.96 -9.19
CA PHE A 409 0.82 -9.52 -9.19
C PHE A 409 1.23 -8.99 -7.81
N ARG A 410 0.62 -9.50 -6.74
CA ARG A 410 1.03 -9.17 -5.38
C ARG A 410 2.47 -9.61 -5.08
N ASN A 411 2.89 -10.79 -5.56
CA ASN A 411 4.25 -11.29 -5.36
C ASN A 411 5.30 -10.39 -6.03
N TYR A 412 5.03 -9.87 -7.23
CA TYR A 412 5.96 -8.95 -7.90
C TYR A 412 6.31 -7.76 -7.01
N ARG A 413 5.30 -7.17 -6.37
CA ARG A 413 5.50 -6.05 -5.46
C ARG A 413 6.19 -6.47 -4.17
N MET A 414 5.75 -7.57 -3.56
CA MET A 414 6.29 -8.02 -2.28
C MET A 414 7.77 -8.36 -2.36
N GLU A 415 8.19 -9.07 -3.42
CA GLU A 415 9.59 -9.45 -3.59
C GLU A 415 10.51 -8.26 -3.86
N GLN A 416 10.06 -7.30 -4.67
CA GLN A 416 10.81 -6.07 -4.93
C GLN A 416 11.07 -5.33 -3.62
N ARG A 417 10.01 -5.11 -2.82
CA ARG A 417 10.13 -4.47 -1.49
C ARG A 417 11.04 -5.26 -0.57
N LEU A 418 10.88 -6.59 -0.48
CA LEU A 418 11.72 -7.42 0.38
C LEU A 418 13.21 -7.29 0.02
N ARG A 419 13.56 -7.33 -1.27
CA ARG A 419 14.94 -7.17 -1.74
C ARG A 419 15.52 -5.80 -1.38
N GLU A 420 14.74 -4.73 -1.51
CA GLU A 420 15.15 -3.38 -1.12
C GLU A 420 15.43 -3.29 0.38
N PHE A 421 14.51 -3.77 1.21
CA PHE A 421 14.65 -3.76 2.66
C PHE A 421 15.83 -4.63 3.15
N GLN A 422 16.08 -5.77 2.51
CA GLN A 422 17.24 -6.63 2.83
C GLN A 422 18.57 -5.93 2.52
N ARG A 423 18.66 -5.13 1.45
CA ARG A 423 19.86 -4.35 1.11
C ARG A 423 20.16 -3.25 2.13
N MET A 424 19.12 -2.72 2.79
CA MET A 424 19.23 -1.67 3.81
C MET A 424 19.45 -2.21 5.23
N GLN A 425 19.56 -3.54 5.40
CA GLN A 425 19.65 -4.13 6.72
C GLN A 425 21.01 -3.86 7.38
N GLU A 426 20.97 -3.11 8.47
CA GLU A 426 22.14 -2.83 9.30
C GLU A 426 22.44 -3.97 10.29
N PRO A 427 23.69 -4.05 10.79
CA PRO A 427 24.05 -4.96 11.88
C PRO A 427 23.14 -4.79 13.11
N PRO A 428 22.81 -5.87 13.84
CA PRO A 428 22.05 -5.77 15.09
C PRO A 428 22.82 -4.97 16.14
N ILE A 429 22.17 -3.97 16.74
CA ILE A 429 22.70 -3.16 17.86
C ILE A 429 21.55 -2.88 18.82
N LEU A 430 21.76 -3.08 20.13
CA LEU A 430 20.73 -2.84 21.14
C LEU A 430 20.59 -1.33 21.39
N LYS A 431 19.61 -0.70 20.75
CA LYS A 431 19.34 0.74 20.87
C LYS A 431 18.28 1.06 21.92
N GLY A 432 17.29 0.18 22.08
CA GLY A 432 16.17 0.36 23.01
C GLY A 432 15.98 -0.82 23.95
N LEU A 433 15.52 -0.54 25.17
CA LEU A 433 15.12 -1.55 26.14
C LEU A 433 13.69 -1.26 26.63
N SER A 434 12.76 -2.16 26.37
CA SER A 434 11.44 -2.11 26.99
C SER A 434 11.45 -2.82 28.35
N VAL A 435 10.72 -2.34 29.34
CA VAL A 435 10.77 -2.90 30.70
C VAL A 435 9.37 -2.97 31.33
N SER A 436 8.93 -4.18 31.67
CA SER A 436 7.79 -4.41 32.56
C SER A 436 8.29 -4.51 34.00
N VAL A 437 7.96 -3.53 34.85
CA VAL A 437 8.50 -3.46 36.22
C VAL A 437 7.72 -4.28 37.24
N ASN A 438 6.46 -4.59 36.95
CA ASN A 438 5.57 -5.35 37.84
C ASN A 438 4.45 -6.07 37.05
N GLU A 439 3.66 -6.92 37.73
CA GLU A 439 2.55 -7.70 37.15
C GLU A 439 1.14 -7.14 37.44
N GLN A 440 1.03 -5.98 38.07
CA GLN A 440 -0.23 -5.37 38.49
C GLN A 440 -0.77 -4.37 37.46
N CYS A 441 -2.00 -4.59 37.00
CA CYS A 441 -2.78 -3.60 36.27
C CYS A 441 -4.05 -3.28 37.06
N GLY A 442 -4.38 -2.00 37.18
CA GLY A 442 -5.58 -1.53 37.89
C GLY A 442 -6.85 -1.50 37.02
N LEU A 443 -6.79 -1.93 35.77
CA LEU A 443 -7.87 -1.81 34.77
C LEU A 443 -8.15 -3.15 34.06
N PHE A 444 -9.32 -3.23 33.42
CA PHE A 444 -9.84 -4.43 32.75
C PHE A 444 -10.09 -4.18 31.27
N CYS A 445 -9.12 -3.57 30.59
CA CYS A 445 -9.29 -3.08 29.23
C CYS A 445 -9.66 -4.22 28.27
N LYS A 446 -10.71 -4.02 27.45
CA LYS A 446 -11.27 -5.08 26.57
C LYS A 446 -10.30 -5.56 25.47
N MET A 447 -9.41 -4.70 24.98
CA MET A 447 -8.38 -5.06 23.99
C MET A 447 -7.11 -5.66 24.59
N CYS A 448 -6.97 -5.67 25.92
CA CYS A 448 -5.73 -6.07 26.60
C CYS A 448 -5.84 -7.51 27.10
N ASP A 449 -4.97 -8.39 26.60
CA ASP A 449 -4.95 -9.80 27.01
C ASP A 449 -4.72 -10.01 28.51
N LEU A 450 -4.04 -9.08 29.20
CA LEU A 450 -3.93 -9.08 30.66
C LEU A 450 -5.24 -8.71 31.35
N GLY A 451 -5.96 -7.72 30.81
CA GLY A 451 -7.23 -7.22 31.33
C GLY A 451 -8.34 -8.26 31.22
N ILE A 452 -8.42 -8.94 30.08
CA ILE A 452 -9.39 -10.02 29.83
C ILE A 452 -8.92 -11.39 30.32
N GLN A 453 -7.72 -11.47 30.89
CA GLN A 453 -7.12 -12.69 31.44
C GLN A 453 -6.91 -13.83 30.41
N ASN A 454 -6.55 -13.47 29.17
CA ASN A 454 -6.26 -14.41 28.10
C ASN A 454 -4.90 -15.11 28.31
N ARG A 455 -4.93 -16.26 28.99
CA ARG A 455 -3.75 -17.08 29.32
C ARG A 455 -3.01 -17.66 28.10
N ASN A 456 -3.64 -17.69 26.93
CA ASN A 456 -3.02 -18.23 25.73
C ASN A 456 -2.10 -17.19 25.05
N SER A 457 -2.38 -15.90 25.25
CA SER A 457 -1.60 -14.81 24.64
C SER A 457 -0.15 -14.77 25.12
N SER A 458 0.75 -14.31 24.26
CA SER A 458 2.14 -14.05 24.64
C SER A 458 2.25 -12.95 25.71
N MET A 459 1.38 -11.94 25.64
CA MET A 459 1.41 -10.84 26.60
C MET A 459 1.14 -11.35 28.02
N PHE A 460 0.12 -12.18 28.20
CA PHE A 460 -0.16 -12.79 29.49
C PHE A 460 0.97 -13.71 29.94
N TYR A 461 1.49 -14.56 29.03
CA TYR A 461 2.61 -15.45 29.29
C TYR A 461 3.84 -14.73 29.87
N TYR A 462 4.24 -13.60 29.29
CA TYR A 462 5.42 -12.87 29.73
C TYR A 462 5.18 -11.96 30.95
N MET A 463 4.03 -11.28 31.00
CA MET A 463 3.81 -10.18 31.96
C MET A 463 3.04 -10.57 33.21
N LYS A 464 2.44 -11.76 33.26
CA LYS A 464 1.72 -12.28 34.43
C LYS A 464 2.02 -13.77 34.60
N ASN A 465 3.28 -14.06 34.91
CA ASN A 465 3.76 -15.42 35.04
C ASN A 465 3.63 -15.88 36.50
N GLU A 466 3.40 -17.17 36.75
CA GLU A 466 3.19 -17.71 38.10
C GLU A 466 4.51 -17.85 38.90
N GLN A 467 5.52 -17.00 38.63
CA GLN A 467 6.80 -17.04 39.33
C GLN A 467 6.77 -16.28 40.66
N GLU A 468 7.77 -16.57 41.51
CA GLU A 468 7.89 -15.97 42.84
C GLU A 468 8.18 -14.46 42.78
N ARG A 469 9.04 -14.03 41.84
CA ARG A 469 9.42 -12.62 41.67
C ARG A 469 8.40 -11.90 40.81
N LYS A 470 7.66 -10.97 41.43
CA LYS A 470 6.59 -10.18 40.77
C LYS A 470 6.94 -8.72 40.51
N GLU A 471 8.06 -8.25 41.07
CA GLU A 471 8.56 -6.90 40.88
C GLU A 471 10.06 -6.94 40.56
N LEU A 472 10.45 -6.06 39.63
CA LEU A 472 11.83 -5.92 39.20
C LEU A 472 12.66 -5.19 40.26
N GLU A 473 13.88 -5.66 40.49
CA GLU A 473 14.84 -4.96 41.34
C GLU A 473 15.46 -3.78 40.59
N LEU A 474 15.29 -2.57 41.13
CA LEU A 474 15.82 -1.35 40.53
C LEU A 474 17.32 -1.42 40.29
N ASP A 475 18.09 -1.83 41.31
CA ASP A 475 19.56 -1.91 41.21
C ASP A 475 20.00 -2.83 40.07
N MET A 476 19.32 -3.98 39.91
CA MET A 476 19.60 -4.89 38.80
C MET A 476 19.34 -4.25 37.45
N LEU A 477 18.20 -3.56 37.27
CA LEU A 477 17.90 -2.85 36.02
C LEU A 477 18.97 -1.79 35.72
N VAL A 478 19.34 -1.00 36.73
CA VAL A 478 20.32 0.08 36.60
C VAL A 478 21.70 -0.48 36.26
N ASP A 479 22.16 -1.53 36.93
CA ASP A 479 23.45 -2.17 36.66
C ASP A 479 23.53 -2.68 35.23
N ARG A 480 22.47 -3.36 34.76
CA ARG A 480 22.37 -3.88 33.39
C ARG A 480 22.34 -2.77 32.34
N CYS A 481 21.62 -1.68 32.60
CA CYS A 481 21.63 -0.51 31.71
C CYS A 481 23.01 0.17 31.67
N ARG A 482 23.70 0.25 32.82
CA ARG A 482 25.05 0.83 32.92
C ARG A 482 26.07 0.04 32.09
N GLU A 483 25.98 -1.29 32.09
CA GLU A 483 26.83 -2.17 31.28
C GLU A 483 26.63 -2.00 29.77
N ALA A 484 25.44 -1.55 29.33
CA ALA A 484 25.10 -1.36 27.93
C ALA A 484 25.27 0.09 27.42
N LEU A 485 25.86 0.97 28.24
CA LEU A 485 26.13 2.35 27.84
C LEU A 485 27.06 2.41 26.61
N GLY A 486 26.81 3.38 25.73
CA GLY A 486 27.50 3.55 24.46
C GLY A 486 26.72 2.98 23.26
N GLU A 487 25.87 1.98 23.49
CA GLU A 487 24.94 1.44 22.49
C GLU A 487 23.48 1.74 22.83
N LEU A 488 23.08 1.49 24.09
CA LEU A 488 21.73 1.72 24.58
C LEU A 488 21.43 3.22 24.69
N GLU A 489 20.34 3.65 24.07
CA GLU A 489 19.94 5.07 24.01
C GLU A 489 18.65 5.33 24.79
N VAL A 490 17.74 4.35 24.80
CA VAL A 490 16.37 4.53 25.27
C VAL A 490 15.94 3.38 26.19
N VAL A 491 15.36 3.72 27.34
CA VAL A 491 14.65 2.78 28.21
C VAL A 491 13.17 3.17 28.26
N GLN A 492 12.31 2.28 27.77
CA GLN A 492 10.87 2.45 27.79
C GLN A 492 10.26 1.56 28.87
N ILE A 493 9.77 2.17 29.95
CA ILE A 493 9.08 1.45 31.01
C ILE A 493 7.61 1.29 30.61
N ILE A 494 7.28 0.09 30.14
CA ILE A 494 5.97 -0.29 29.60
C ILE A 494 5.45 -1.54 30.27
N GLY A 495 4.16 -1.53 30.63
CA GLY A 495 3.50 -2.72 31.13
C GLY A 495 3.82 -3.07 32.60
N THR A 496 3.02 -3.82 33.33
CA THR A 496 1.54 -3.84 33.34
C THR A 496 1.02 -2.41 33.54
N GLU A 497 0.91 -1.90 34.76
CA GLU A 497 0.80 -0.46 35.03
C GLU A 497 2.06 0.03 35.79
N PRO A 498 2.99 0.71 35.10
CA PRO A 498 4.24 1.15 35.72
C PRO A 498 4.04 2.07 36.93
N THR A 499 2.99 2.92 36.92
CA THR A 499 2.75 3.90 37.99
C THR A 499 2.32 3.27 39.33
N LEU A 500 2.09 1.94 39.37
CA LEU A 500 1.90 1.19 40.61
C LEU A 500 3.22 0.74 41.26
N TRP A 501 4.35 0.86 40.56
CA TRP A 501 5.66 0.56 41.11
C TRP A 501 6.26 1.80 41.79
N LEU A 502 6.31 1.78 43.12
CA LEU A 502 6.70 2.95 43.94
C LEU A 502 8.11 3.49 43.64
N LYS A 503 9.00 2.65 43.08
CA LYS A 503 10.38 3.03 42.74
C LYS A 503 10.49 3.73 41.37
N LEU A 504 9.39 3.90 40.64
CA LEU A 504 9.41 4.45 39.29
C LEU A 504 10.09 5.84 39.19
N PRO A 505 9.84 6.83 40.07
CA PRO A 505 10.49 8.14 39.95
C PRO A 505 12.00 8.06 40.23
N GLU A 506 12.41 7.21 41.16
CA GLU A 506 13.82 6.93 41.45
C GLU A 506 14.51 6.25 40.25
N ALA A 507 13.81 5.32 39.59
CA ALA A 507 14.29 4.66 38.38
C ALA A 507 14.50 5.66 37.24
N VAL A 508 13.52 6.53 37.00
CA VAL A 508 13.59 7.59 35.98
C VAL A 508 14.77 8.52 36.26
N ALA A 509 14.90 9.00 37.49
CA ALA A 509 16.00 9.90 37.87
C ALA A 509 17.37 9.24 37.68
N THR A 510 17.51 7.98 38.10
CA THR A 510 18.79 7.26 38.03
C THR A 510 19.18 6.95 36.58
N LEU A 511 18.26 6.46 35.75
CA LEU A 511 18.52 6.15 34.35
C LEU A 511 18.79 7.42 33.52
N THR A 512 18.08 8.51 33.80
CA THR A 512 18.32 9.81 33.14
C THR A 512 19.70 10.36 33.50
N GLN A 513 20.14 10.22 34.75
CA GLN A 513 21.50 10.60 35.17
C GLN A 513 22.61 9.77 34.49
N LEU A 514 22.31 8.55 34.02
CA LEU A 514 23.21 7.76 33.18
C LEU A 514 23.27 8.24 31.72
N GLY A 515 22.45 9.23 31.33
CA GLY A 515 22.38 9.76 29.98
C GLY A 515 21.40 9.04 29.05
N LEU A 516 20.55 8.16 29.60
CA LEU A 516 19.52 7.45 28.84
C LEU A 516 18.25 8.29 28.74
N LYS A 517 17.55 8.20 27.60
CA LYS A 517 16.18 8.72 27.51
C LYS A 517 15.23 7.73 28.17
N VAL A 518 14.36 8.22 29.05
CA VAL A 518 13.39 7.39 29.76
C VAL A 518 11.98 7.76 29.33
N LEU A 519 11.23 6.76 28.86
CA LEU A 519 9.86 6.89 28.39
C LEU A 519 8.96 6.04 29.28
N VAL A 520 7.79 6.55 29.66
CA VAL A 520 6.80 5.81 30.47
C VAL A 520 5.46 5.82 29.75
N THR A 521 4.84 4.65 29.64
CA THR A 521 3.45 4.53 29.19
C THR A 521 2.58 4.14 30.38
N THR A 522 1.53 4.92 30.65
CA THR A 522 0.59 4.70 31.76
C THR A 522 -0.86 4.68 31.27
N ASN A 523 -1.70 3.86 31.91
CA ASN A 523 -3.14 3.86 31.73
C ASN A 523 -3.85 5.03 32.47
N GLY A 524 -3.10 5.83 33.21
CA GLY A 524 -3.59 7.03 33.88
C GLY A 524 -4.22 6.81 35.26
N ILE A 525 -4.41 5.57 35.73
CA ILE A 525 -5.15 5.28 36.98
C ILE A 525 -4.50 5.89 38.23
N ASN A 526 -3.18 6.05 38.25
CA ASN A 526 -2.43 6.65 39.35
C ASN A 526 -1.72 7.96 38.93
N LEU A 527 -2.19 8.60 37.85
CA LEU A 527 -1.55 9.78 37.27
C LEU A 527 -1.48 10.94 38.26
N LYS A 528 -2.53 11.14 39.05
CA LYS A 528 -2.61 12.19 40.08
C LYS A 528 -1.41 12.21 41.02
N ASN A 529 -0.92 11.04 41.40
CA ASN A 529 0.19 10.90 42.34
C ASN A 529 1.55 10.87 41.65
N MET A 530 1.59 10.55 40.36
CA MET A 530 2.83 10.20 39.65
C MET A 530 3.26 11.21 38.60
N LEU A 531 2.37 12.03 38.05
CA LEU A 531 2.70 12.99 37.00
C LEU A 531 3.85 13.93 37.41
N ARG A 532 3.69 14.62 38.54
CA ARG A 532 4.70 15.56 39.04
C ARG A 532 6.02 14.87 39.39
N PRO A 533 6.05 13.80 40.20
CA PRO A 533 7.30 13.10 40.50
C PRO A 533 8.06 12.61 39.26
N LEU A 534 7.35 12.17 38.22
CA LEU A 534 7.99 11.70 36.98
C LEU A 534 8.60 12.84 36.18
N VAL A 535 7.88 13.95 36.01
CA VAL A 535 8.40 15.14 35.30
C VAL A 535 9.60 15.72 36.05
N GLU A 536 9.51 15.84 37.38
CA GLU A 536 10.62 16.36 38.21
C GLU A 536 11.83 15.41 38.25
N ALA A 537 11.62 14.10 38.03
CA ALA A 537 12.70 13.11 37.90
C ALA A 537 13.45 13.18 36.56
N GLY A 538 12.99 14.00 35.60
CA GLY A 538 13.63 14.16 34.30
C GLY A 538 13.12 13.19 33.23
N LEU A 539 11.88 12.69 33.37
CA LEU A 539 11.24 11.86 32.35
C LEU A 539 11.31 12.55 30.97
N SER A 540 11.62 11.79 29.92
CA SER A 540 11.71 12.32 28.55
C SER A 540 10.35 12.31 27.85
N GLU A 541 9.55 11.26 28.03
CA GLU A 541 8.24 11.11 27.41
C GLU A 541 7.25 10.42 28.35
N LEU A 542 6.03 10.95 28.40
CA LEU A 542 4.89 10.30 29.05
C LEU A 542 3.79 10.05 28.02
N ASP A 543 3.52 8.77 27.75
CA ASP A 543 2.38 8.33 26.95
C ASP A 543 1.22 7.97 27.89
N ILE A 544 0.10 8.69 27.78
CA ILE A 544 -1.13 8.38 28.52
C ILE A 544 -2.10 7.67 27.60
N SER A 545 -2.49 6.47 28.00
CA SER A 545 -3.33 5.57 27.23
C SER A 545 -4.79 6.05 27.27
N ILE A 546 -5.31 6.63 26.17
CA ILE A 546 -6.70 7.14 26.05
C ILE A 546 -7.32 6.70 24.72
N ASP A 547 -8.30 5.80 24.74
CA ASP A 547 -8.86 5.20 23.51
C ASP A 547 -10.18 5.80 22.99
N GLY A 548 -10.49 7.06 23.29
CA GLY A 548 -11.72 7.69 22.77
C GLY A 548 -12.22 8.83 23.64
N PRO A 549 -13.34 9.47 23.24
CA PRO A 549 -14.02 10.45 24.09
C PRO A 549 -14.50 9.80 25.40
N HIS A 550 -14.84 10.63 26.38
CA HIS A 550 -15.12 10.25 27.77
C HIS A 550 -15.78 8.88 27.98
N ASP A 551 -16.98 8.67 27.44
CA ASP A 551 -17.76 7.45 27.68
C ASP A 551 -17.15 6.22 26.98
N VAL A 552 -16.62 6.40 25.76
CA VAL A 552 -15.98 5.33 24.98
C VAL A 552 -14.70 4.85 25.65
N HIS A 553 -13.88 5.79 26.13
CA HIS A 553 -12.65 5.48 26.86
C HIS A 553 -12.94 4.67 28.13
N ASP A 554 -13.84 5.16 28.97
CA ASP A 554 -14.16 4.55 30.26
C ASP A 554 -14.73 3.13 30.06
N GLU A 555 -15.56 2.92 29.04
CA GLU A 555 -16.10 1.60 28.69
C GLU A 555 -15.00 0.64 28.23
N ILE A 556 -14.14 1.07 27.30
CA ILE A 556 -13.03 0.25 26.79
C ILE A 556 -12.08 -0.14 27.92
N ARG A 557 -11.78 0.78 28.84
CA ARG A 557 -10.83 0.59 29.96
C ARG A 557 -11.44 -0.10 31.18
N GLY A 558 -12.76 -0.11 31.31
CA GLY A 558 -13.49 -0.72 32.41
C GLY A 558 -13.45 0.08 33.72
N LYS A 559 -13.33 1.41 33.66
CA LYS A 559 -13.35 2.30 34.84
C LYS A 559 -14.07 3.62 34.52
N ASN A 560 -15.27 3.79 35.08
CA ASN A 560 -16.03 5.03 34.96
C ASN A 560 -15.32 6.22 35.64
N GLY A 561 -15.36 7.37 34.97
CA GLY A 561 -14.75 8.63 35.38
C GLY A 561 -13.24 8.73 35.13
N LEU A 562 -12.61 7.72 34.52
CA LEU A 562 -11.15 7.69 34.35
C LEU A 562 -10.68 8.78 33.39
N PHE A 563 -11.36 8.95 32.25
CA PHE A 563 -11.02 10.00 31.29
C PHE A 563 -11.00 11.38 31.95
N ARG A 564 -12.08 11.70 32.69
CA ARG A 564 -12.24 12.98 33.37
C ARG A 564 -11.17 13.19 34.44
N GLU A 565 -10.86 12.16 35.20
CA GLU A 565 -9.80 12.19 36.22
C GLU A 565 -8.44 12.51 35.58
N ILE A 566 -8.10 11.86 34.47
CA ILE A 566 -6.86 12.12 33.72
C ILE A 566 -6.82 13.58 33.24
N MET A 567 -7.88 14.05 32.56
CA MET A 567 -7.92 15.42 32.04
C MET A 567 -7.83 16.47 33.14
N GLN A 568 -8.49 16.25 34.28
CA GLN A 568 -8.38 17.13 35.44
C GLN A 568 -6.94 17.19 35.96
N VAL A 569 -6.25 16.05 36.08
CA VAL A 569 -4.85 16.02 36.55
C VAL A 569 -3.92 16.77 35.59
N LEU A 570 -4.12 16.64 34.29
CA LEU A 570 -3.35 17.38 33.29
C LEU A 570 -3.57 18.89 33.41
N GLU A 571 -4.82 19.33 33.58
CA GLU A 571 -5.16 20.74 33.74
C GLU A 571 -4.59 21.32 35.04
N GLU A 572 -4.74 20.63 36.17
CA GLU A 572 -4.19 21.04 37.47
C GLU A 572 -2.67 21.16 37.47
N ASN A 573 -1.98 20.50 36.53
CA ASN A 573 -0.51 20.55 36.38
C ASN A 573 -0.05 21.26 35.10
N ARG A 574 -0.91 22.06 34.45
CA ARG A 574 -0.60 22.80 33.21
C ARG A 574 0.70 23.59 33.30
N GLU A 575 0.90 24.36 34.37
CA GLU A 575 2.12 25.18 34.53
C GLU A 575 3.40 24.33 34.57
N LEU A 576 3.36 23.17 35.24
CA LEU A 576 4.47 22.22 35.28
C LEU A 576 4.76 21.72 33.86
N LEU A 577 3.73 21.28 33.14
CA LEU A 577 3.84 20.73 31.79
C LEU A 577 4.36 21.77 30.79
N ASP A 578 3.81 22.99 30.80
CA ASP A 578 4.24 24.09 29.93
C ASP A 578 5.69 24.52 30.20
N SER A 579 6.20 24.34 31.43
CA SER A 579 7.61 24.57 31.75
C SER A 579 8.53 23.40 31.34
N ALA A 580 8.02 22.17 31.32
CA ALA A 580 8.80 20.97 31.01
C ALA A 580 8.95 20.74 29.50
N ILE A 581 7.91 21.03 28.72
CA ILE A 581 7.89 20.76 27.27
C ILE A 581 9.04 21.47 26.52
N PRO A 582 9.33 22.77 26.73
CA PRO A 582 10.47 23.44 26.11
C PRO A 582 11.84 22.86 26.49
N ASN A 583 11.91 22.11 27.60
CA ASN A 583 13.13 21.44 28.07
C ASN A 583 13.26 20.00 27.54
N GLY A 584 12.43 19.60 26.58
CA GLY A 584 12.51 18.32 25.88
C GLY A 584 11.58 17.23 26.41
N PHE A 585 10.71 17.53 27.39
CA PHE A 585 9.67 16.60 27.83
C PHE A 585 8.55 16.50 26.78
N GLN A 586 8.11 15.28 26.47
CA GLN A 586 6.98 15.03 25.58
C GLN A 586 5.80 14.44 26.37
N LEU A 587 4.61 15.03 26.18
CA LEU A 587 3.35 14.49 26.67
C LEU A 587 2.51 14.06 25.47
N ARG A 588 2.18 12.77 25.40
CA ARG A 588 1.42 12.19 24.30
C ARG A 588 0.23 11.39 24.80
N ILE A 589 -0.86 11.39 24.03
CA ILE A 589 -1.92 10.41 24.19
C ILE A 589 -1.65 9.21 23.29
N GLY A 590 -1.66 8.00 23.85
CA GLY A 590 -1.61 6.76 23.10
C GLY A 590 -3.01 6.16 22.92
N VAL A 591 -3.42 5.92 21.67
CA VAL A 591 -4.72 5.36 21.29
C VAL A 591 -4.49 4.00 20.62
N ALA A 592 -5.15 2.94 21.10
CA ALA A 592 -5.32 1.73 20.31
C ALA A 592 -6.62 1.86 19.49
N ILE A 593 -6.54 1.88 18.17
CA ILE A 593 -7.71 1.93 17.29
C ILE A 593 -8.35 0.54 17.27
N THR A 594 -9.59 0.45 17.72
CA THR A 594 -10.39 -0.76 17.93
C THR A 594 -11.75 -0.62 17.26
N PRO A 595 -12.52 -1.72 17.11
CA PRO A 595 -13.90 -1.64 16.63
C PRO A 595 -14.80 -0.71 17.44
N MET A 596 -14.49 -0.49 18.72
CA MET A 596 -15.28 0.34 19.62
C MET A 596 -15.03 1.84 19.47
N ASN A 597 -13.87 2.27 18.97
CA ASN A 597 -13.50 3.69 18.97
C ASN A 597 -13.17 4.28 17.60
N TYR A 598 -13.02 3.46 16.56
CA TYR A 598 -12.52 3.98 15.28
C TYR A 598 -13.39 5.07 14.67
N ARG A 599 -14.68 5.14 15.01
CA ARG A 599 -15.61 6.18 14.57
C ARG A 599 -15.56 7.46 15.41
N HIS A 600 -14.86 7.45 16.54
CA HIS A 600 -14.86 8.49 17.57
C HIS A 600 -13.51 9.19 17.72
N LEU A 601 -12.57 8.99 16.78
CA LEU A 601 -11.21 9.55 16.86
C LEU A 601 -11.21 11.08 16.76
N SER A 602 -12.07 11.65 15.91
CA SER A 602 -12.23 13.11 15.80
C SER A 602 -12.89 13.71 17.05
N GLU A 603 -13.87 13.02 17.63
CA GLU A 603 -14.52 13.42 18.89
C GLU A 603 -13.52 13.46 20.06
N LEU A 604 -12.58 12.50 20.12
CA LEU A 604 -11.47 12.55 21.09
C LEU A 604 -10.63 13.82 20.90
N LEU A 605 -10.27 14.19 19.67
CA LEU A 605 -9.53 15.42 19.42
C LEU A 605 -10.31 16.67 19.86
N ASP A 606 -11.63 16.67 19.64
CA ASP A 606 -12.50 17.74 20.08
C ASP A 606 -12.58 17.88 21.61
N GLU A 607 -12.48 16.78 22.36
CA GLU A 607 -12.46 16.82 23.84
C GLU A 607 -11.11 17.26 24.41
N ILE A 608 -10.00 16.93 23.74
CA ILE A 608 -8.65 17.28 24.23
C ILE A 608 -8.16 18.63 23.73
N LYS A 609 -8.83 19.27 22.76
CA LYS A 609 -8.40 20.57 22.24
C LYS A 609 -8.35 21.61 23.37
N GLY A 610 -7.28 22.39 23.39
CA GLY A 610 -7.03 23.38 24.44
C GLY A 610 -6.45 22.81 25.76
N THR A 611 -6.34 21.49 25.90
CA THR A 611 -5.57 20.87 27.01
C THR A 611 -4.06 21.02 26.76
N PRO A 612 -3.19 20.66 27.74
CA PRO A 612 -1.74 20.64 27.53
C PRO A 612 -1.24 19.58 26.53
N VAL A 613 -2.10 18.67 26.05
CA VAL A 613 -1.72 17.62 25.11
C VAL A 613 -1.52 18.21 23.71
N ARG A 614 -0.37 17.91 23.09
CA ARG A 614 -0.03 18.40 21.74
C ARG A 614 0.26 17.28 20.73
N SER A 615 0.26 16.02 21.16
CA SER A 615 0.60 14.88 20.31
C SER A 615 -0.29 13.68 20.66
N VAL A 616 -0.78 13.00 19.63
CA VAL A 616 -1.62 11.79 19.72
C VAL A 616 -1.01 10.72 18.83
N TRP A 617 -0.68 9.58 19.43
CA TRP A 617 -0.20 8.38 18.74
C TRP A 617 -1.31 7.35 18.68
N CYS A 618 -1.82 7.08 17.48
CA CYS A 618 -2.78 6.03 17.22
C CYS A 618 -2.08 4.81 16.62
N THR A 619 -2.24 3.65 17.25
CA THR A 619 -1.85 2.36 16.68
C THR A 619 -3.10 1.58 16.31
N HIS A 620 -3.14 1.02 15.10
CA HIS A 620 -4.15 0.01 14.80
C HIS A 620 -3.99 -1.18 15.77
N MET A 621 -5.10 -1.74 16.22
CA MET A 621 -5.09 -2.87 17.16
C MET A 621 -4.31 -4.04 16.57
N ASN A 622 -3.34 -4.53 17.33
CA ASN A 622 -2.54 -5.69 16.97
C ASN A 622 -3.21 -6.97 17.50
N TYR A 623 -3.90 -7.68 16.61
CA TYR A 623 -4.64 -8.91 16.92
C TYR A 623 -4.07 -10.12 16.17
N ILE A 624 -4.25 -11.29 16.78
CA ILE A 624 -3.90 -12.58 16.20
C ILE A 624 -5.12 -13.49 16.37
N THR A 625 -5.69 -13.93 15.25
CA THR A 625 -6.84 -14.85 15.27
C THR A 625 -6.43 -16.23 15.77
N GLU A 626 -7.37 -16.99 16.33
CA GLU A 626 -7.13 -18.36 16.77
C GLU A 626 -6.60 -19.26 15.64
N GLU A 627 -7.15 -19.11 14.44
CA GLU A 627 -6.70 -19.84 13.25
C GLU A 627 -5.25 -19.50 12.89
N THR A 628 -4.91 -18.20 12.85
CA THR A 628 -3.54 -17.75 12.54
C THR A 628 -2.54 -18.27 13.56
N ALA A 629 -2.88 -18.19 14.85
CA ALA A 629 -2.04 -18.68 15.94
C ALA A 629 -1.82 -20.20 15.86
N ALA A 630 -2.90 -20.97 15.61
CA ALA A 630 -2.85 -22.42 15.49
C ALA A 630 -2.02 -22.87 14.28
N ARG A 631 -2.27 -22.28 13.11
CA ARG A 631 -1.52 -22.55 11.86
C ARG A 631 -0.03 -22.25 12.03
N HIS A 632 0.29 -21.08 12.59
CA HIS A 632 1.68 -20.68 12.83
C HIS A 632 2.39 -21.61 13.81
N THR A 633 1.77 -21.89 14.96
CA THR A 633 2.39 -22.71 16.02
C THR A 633 2.61 -24.14 15.55
N ALA A 634 1.71 -24.70 14.75
CA ALA A 634 1.89 -26.02 14.14
C ALA A 634 3.07 -26.05 13.15
N ALA A 635 3.24 -25.00 12.35
CA ALA A 635 4.33 -24.90 11.37
C ALA A 635 5.69 -24.52 12.01
N ASN A 636 5.68 -23.78 13.12
CA ASN A 636 6.86 -23.22 13.78
C ASN A 636 6.87 -23.54 15.29
N PRO A 637 6.98 -24.82 15.70
CA PRO A 637 6.86 -25.24 17.10
C PRO A 637 7.93 -24.65 18.03
N ARG A 638 9.03 -24.13 17.48
CA ARG A 638 10.07 -23.44 18.22
C ARG A 638 9.68 -22.00 18.62
N TYR A 639 8.77 -21.39 17.88
CA TYR A 639 8.32 -20.01 18.07
C TYR A 639 6.80 -19.96 18.18
N PRO A 640 6.20 -20.61 19.21
CA PRO A 640 4.75 -20.65 19.36
C PRO A 640 4.20 -19.25 19.64
N ILE A 641 2.94 -19.05 19.28
CA ILE A 641 2.19 -17.81 19.56
C ILE A 641 0.73 -18.15 19.83
N GLY A 642 0.10 -17.38 20.73
CA GLY A 642 -1.32 -17.51 21.01
C GLY A 642 -2.15 -16.41 20.36
N ALA A 643 -3.46 -16.66 20.29
CA ALA A 643 -4.44 -15.65 19.90
C ALA A 643 -4.40 -14.47 20.88
N SER A 644 -4.62 -13.26 20.36
CA SER A 644 -4.59 -12.01 21.13
C SER A 644 -5.80 -11.16 20.82
N CYS A 645 -6.16 -10.27 21.76
CA CYS A 645 -7.31 -9.38 21.65
C CYS A 645 -8.64 -10.13 21.44
N THR A 646 -8.86 -11.22 22.17
CA THR A 646 -9.97 -12.17 21.94
C THR A 646 -11.33 -11.76 22.51
N HIS A 647 -11.47 -10.52 23.00
CA HIS A 647 -12.75 -10.02 23.48
C HIS A 647 -13.74 -9.86 22.30
N PRO A 648 -15.03 -10.24 22.43
CA PRO A 648 -15.99 -10.14 21.32
C PRO A 648 -16.12 -8.73 20.71
N ASP A 649 -16.14 -7.69 21.54
CA ASP A 649 -16.18 -6.29 21.08
C ASP A 649 -14.90 -5.82 20.35
N MET A 650 -13.86 -6.65 20.33
CA MET A 650 -12.58 -6.41 19.67
C MET A 650 -12.41 -7.25 18.40
N ASP A 651 -13.49 -7.86 17.90
CA ASP A 651 -13.48 -8.57 16.63
C ASP A 651 -13.16 -7.59 15.48
N PRO A 652 -12.04 -7.76 14.76
CA PRO A 652 -11.64 -6.88 13.67
C PRO A 652 -12.66 -6.81 12.53
N THR A 653 -13.51 -7.82 12.35
CA THR A 653 -14.56 -7.85 11.32
C THR A 653 -15.69 -6.83 11.58
N LEU A 654 -15.73 -6.26 12.79
CA LEU A 654 -16.66 -5.18 13.15
C LEU A 654 -16.19 -3.79 12.65
N VAL A 655 -14.95 -3.70 12.15
CA VAL A 655 -14.45 -2.48 11.52
C VAL A 655 -14.97 -2.40 10.10
N ASN A 656 -15.69 -1.33 9.76
CA ASN A 656 -16.01 -1.04 8.36
C ASN A 656 -14.85 -0.21 7.75
N PRO A 657 -14.19 -0.69 6.67
CA PRO A 657 -13.01 -0.03 6.10
C PRO A 657 -13.27 1.38 5.57
N TRP A 658 -14.43 1.62 4.97
CA TRP A 658 -14.83 2.94 4.49
C TRP A 658 -14.97 3.96 5.62
N LEU A 659 -15.65 3.56 6.69
CA LEU A 659 -15.86 4.40 7.87
C LEU A 659 -14.56 4.63 8.65
N MET A 660 -13.66 3.64 8.68
CA MET A 660 -12.30 3.79 9.21
C MET A 660 -11.51 4.83 8.42
N TYR A 661 -11.47 4.70 7.10
CA TYR A 661 -10.81 5.65 6.20
C TYR A 661 -11.32 7.08 6.43
N ARG A 662 -12.65 7.28 6.42
CA ARG A 662 -13.27 8.59 6.69
C ARG A 662 -12.86 9.14 8.05
N SER A 663 -13.02 8.35 9.10
CA SER A 663 -12.72 8.80 10.46
C SER A 663 -11.29 9.28 10.59
N LEU A 664 -10.31 8.56 10.02
CA LEU A 664 -8.91 8.97 10.07
C LEU A 664 -8.61 10.18 9.19
N VAL A 665 -9.23 10.32 8.02
CA VAL A 665 -9.12 11.54 7.21
C VAL A 665 -9.64 12.76 7.99
N ASP A 666 -10.82 12.65 8.59
CA ASP A 666 -11.45 13.74 9.33
C ASP A 666 -10.64 14.09 10.59
N THR A 667 -10.13 13.06 11.28
CA THR A 667 -9.24 13.22 12.44
C THR A 667 -7.93 13.91 12.04
N LYS A 668 -7.30 13.53 10.92
CA LYS A 668 -6.08 14.20 10.40
C LYS A 668 -6.34 15.67 10.07
N ARG A 669 -7.47 15.99 9.43
CA ARG A 669 -7.87 17.38 9.10
C ARG A 669 -8.08 18.21 10.37
N LEU A 670 -8.79 17.65 11.36
CA LEU A 670 -9.04 18.32 12.63
C LEU A 670 -7.73 18.53 13.41
N ALA A 671 -6.86 17.51 13.48
CA ALA A 671 -5.55 17.61 14.11
C ALA A 671 -4.71 18.74 13.51
N ALA A 672 -4.62 18.81 12.18
CA ALA A 672 -3.90 19.86 11.47
C ALA A 672 -4.47 21.26 11.76
N LYS A 673 -5.81 21.39 11.80
CA LYS A 673 -6.49 22.66 12.11
C LYS A 673 -6.23 23.14 13.54
N GLU A 674 -6.25 22.23 14.51
CA GLU A 674 -6.09 22.55 15.94
C GLU A 674 -4.62 22.53 16.40
N GLY A 675 -3.67 22.24 15.51
CA GLY A 675 -2.24 22.21 15.81
C GLY A 675 -1.82 21.03 16.70
N ILE A 676 -2.55 19.92 16.62
CA ILE A 676 -2.24 18.66 17.32
C ILE A 676 -1.44 17.77 16.36
N GLU A 677 -0.28 17.28 16.80
CA GLU A 677 0.46 16.26 16.07
C GLU A 677 -0.30 14.93 16.16
N LEU A 678 -0.70 14.38 15.01
CA LEU A 678 -1.36 13.08 14.93
C LEU A 678 -0.45 12.10 14.19
N ILE A 679 -0.06 11.04 14.88
CA ILE A 679 0.74 9.94 14.33
C ILE A 679 -0.17 8.72 14.28
N CYS A 680 -0.41 8.16 13.09
CA CYS A 680 -1.18 6.93 12.94
C CYS A 680 -0.30 5.86 12.32
N VAL A 681 -0.30 4.68 12.94
CA VAL A 681 0.62 3.61 12.59
C VAL A 681 -0.09 2.24 12.54
N PRO A 682 0.09 1.42 11.49
CA PRO A 682 0.88 1.71 10.28
C PRO A 682 0.32 2.92 9.53
N ALA A 683 1.18 3.56 8.73
CA ALA A 683 0.78 4.69 7.91
C ALA A 683 -0.08 4.18 6.74
N LEU A 684 -1.38 4.02 7.00
CA LEU A 684 -2.37 3.65 5.99
C LEU A 684 -2.94 4.94 5.38
N GLU A 685 -2.95 5.00 4.05
CA GLU A 685 -3.28 6.23 3.32
C GLU A 685 -4.58 6.07 2.52
N ASP A 686 -4.86 4.86 2.03
CA ASP A 686 -6.00 4.59 1.16
C ASP A 686 -7.06 3.69 1.82
N TYR A 687 -8.31 3.79 1.36
CA TYR A 687 -9.39 2.85 1.70
C TYR A 687 -8.98 1.38 1.57
N GLU A 688 -8.26 1.04 0.49
CA GLU A 688 -7.78 -0.32 0.22
C GLU A 688 -6.82 -0.82 1.28
N ASP A 689 -5.98 0.07 1.82
CA ASP A 689 -5.05 -0.30 2.88
C ASP A 689 -5.80 -0.73 4.14
N TYR A 690 -6.87 0.00 4.50
CA TYR A 690 -7.74 -0.36 5.62
C TYR A 690 -8.50 -1.64 5.37
N TRP A 691 -9.00 -1.84 4.14
CA TRP A 691 -9.68 -3.08 3.77
C TRP A 691 -8.73 -4.27 3.92
N GLU A 692 -7.52 -4.19 3.36
CA GLU A 692 -6.51 -5.23 3.48
C GLU A 692 -6.09 -5.49 4.93
N PHE A 693 -5.89 -4.44 5.72
CA PHE A 693 -5.45 -4.58 7.11
C PHE A 693 -6.46 -5.36 7.97
N TYR A 694 -7.76 -5.06 7.82
CA TYR A 694 -8.82 -5.62 8.68
C TYR A 694 -9.49 -6.88 8.12
N HIS A 695 -9.56 -7.05 6.80
CA HIS A 695 -10.35 -8.12 6.16
C HIS A 695 -9.52 -9.13 5.37
N SER A 696 -8.19 -8.95 5.31
CA SER A 696 -7.30 -9.86 4.60
C SER A 696 -6.20 -10.38 5.52
N ASP A 697 -5.75 -11.62 5.30
CA ASP A 697 -4.58 -12.22 5.96
C ASP A 697 -3.24 -11.86 5.29
N ARG A 698 -3.29 -10.88 4.39
CA ARG A 698 -2.15 -10.39 3.62
C ARG A 698 -1.44 -9.26 4.37
N LEU A 699 -0.20 -9.00 3.97
CA LEU A 699 0.56 -7.87 4.51
C LEU A 699 0.07 -6.61 3.80
N THR A 700 -0.46 -5.66 4.56
CA THR A 700 -0.85 -4.36 4.02
C THR A 700 0.35 -3.65 3.41
N GLU A 701 0.12 -3.07 2.25
CA GLU A 701 1.10 -2.39 1.44
C GLU A 701 1.96 -1.34 2.17
N GLY A 702 1.34 -0.52 3.01
CA GLY A 702 2.03 0.50 3.82
C GLY A 702 2.97 -0.07 4.89
N CYS A 703 2.89 -1.37 5.18
CA CYS A 703 3.70 -2.02 6.22
C CYS A 703 5.02 -2.57 5.65
N SER A 704 6.08 -2.54 6.46
CA SER A 704 7.39 -3.14 6.13
C SER A 704 7.29 -4.65 5.95
N PRO A 705 7.95 -5.25 4.93
CA PRO A 705 8.02 -6.69 4.76
C PRO A 705 9.01 -7.38 5.71
N LEU A 706 9.66 -6.63 6.62
CA LEU A 706 10.60 -7.13 7.62
C LEU A 706 10.35 -6.48 9.00
N CYS A 707 10.62 -7.24 10.05
CA CYS A 707 10.56 -6.76 11.44
C CYS A 707 11.95 -6.28 11.89
N ARG A 708 12.03 -5.03 12.37
CA ARG A 708 13.29 -4.46 12.91
C ARG A 708 13.45 -4.66 14.42
N ALA A 709 12.39 -5.01 15.13
CA ALA A 709 12.43 -5.15 16.60
C ALA A 709 13.57 -6.05 17.12
N PRO A 710 13.75 -7.30 16.67
CA PRO A 710 14.81 -8.17 17.21
C PRO A 710 16.23 -7.69 16.88
N PHE A 711 16.39 -6.72 15.97
CA PHE A 711 17.67 -6.13 15.60
C PHE A 711 18.00 -4.86 16.39
N ARG A 712 17.04 -4.30 17.15
CA ARG A 712 17.18 -2.99 17.80
C ARG A 712 16.74 -2.95 19.26
N THR A 713 15.87 -3.85 19.68
CA THR A 713 15.27 -3.83 21.03
C THR A 713 15.12 -5.22 21.65
N MET A 714 14.95 -5.23 22.97
CA MET A 714 14.48 -6.36 23.77
C MET A 714 13.57 -5.83 24.87
N GLN A 715 12.76 -6.72 25.45
CA GLN A 715 11.94 -6.45 26.62
C GLN A 715 12.38 -7.28 27.83
N VAL A 716 12.61 -6.61 28.96
CA VAL A 716 12.82 -7.22 30.28
C VAL A 716 11.50 -7.27 31.03
N ASN A 717 11.16 -8.42 31.59
CA ASN A 717 9.96 -8.62 32.39
C ASN A 717 10.24 -8.49 33.90
N SER A 718 9.19 -8.44 34.71
CA SER A 718 9.26 -8.20 36.17
C SER A 718 10.11 -9.24 36.92
N ASN A 719 10.16 -10.48 36.42
CA ASN A 719 10.97 -11.57 36.94
C ASN A 719 12.42 -11.59 36.41
N GLY A 720 12.79 -10.65 35.54
CA GLY A 720 14.09 -10.55 34.89
C GLY A 720 14.26 -11.37 33.60
N SER A 721 13.26 -12.18 33.22
CA SER A 721 13.26 -12.86 31.92
C SER A 721 13.25 -11.85 30.77
N VAL A 722 13.88 -12.20 29.65
CA VAL A 722 13.99 -11.34 28.47
C VAL A 722 13.33 -11.99 27.26
N CYS A 723 12.55 -11.19 26.55
CA CYS A 723 11.91 -11.52 25.28
C CYS A 723 12.20 -10.41 24.25
N VAL A 724 11.79 -10.59 22.98
CA VAL A 724 11.91 -9.50 21.99
C VAL A 724 10.94 -8.38 22.37
N MET A 725 9.66 -8.74 22.47
CA MET A 725 8.57 -7.94 23.00
C MET A 725 7.52 -8.89 23.58
N SER A 726 6.78 -8.47 24.60
CA SER A 726 5.75 -9.25 25.29
C SER A 726 4.62 -9.73 24.39
N ARG A 727 4.36 -9.04 23.26
CA ARG A 727 3.39 -9.46 22.24
C ARG A 727 3.97 -10.39 21.15
N CYS A 728 5.27 -10.72 21.22
CA CYS A 728 5.96 -11.53 20.23
C CYS A 728 5.78 -13.04 20.50
N TYR A 729 6.58 -13.89 19.86
CA TYR A 729 6.56 -15.34 20.04
C TYR A 729 6.99 -15.76 21.45
N GLN A 730 6.45 -16.87 21.94
CA GLN A 730 6.70 -17.42 23.28
C GLN A 730 7.95 -18.32 23.27
N PHE A 731 9.13 -17.72 23.44
CA PHE A 731 10.39 -18.43 23.61
C PHE A 731 11.35 -17.67 24.55
N GLU A 732 12.36 -18.37 25.05
CA GLU A 732 13.32 -17.82 26.01
C GLU A 732 14.59 -17.31 25.31
N ILE A 733 15.00 -16.08 25.64
CA ILE A 733 16.20 -15.43 25.10
C ILE A 733 17.29 -15.29 26.16
N GLY A 734 16.91 -15.11 27.43
CA GLY A 734 17.82 -15.03 28.57
C GLY A 734 17.17 -14.40 29.80
N ASN A 735 17.98 -14.18 30.85
CA ASN A 735 17.55 -13.54 32.09
C ASN A 735 18.62 -12.58 32.61
N ILE A 736 18.23 -11.35 32.96
CA ILE A 736 19.17 -10.28 33.36
C ILE A 736 19.86 -10.53 34.71
N TYR A 737 19.33 -11.42 35.54
CA TYR A 737 19.96 -11.85 36.79
C TYR A 737 21.13 -12.83 36.54
N GLN A 738 21.24 -13.38 35.34
CA GLN A 738 22.23 -14.37 34.97
C GLN A 738 23.26 -13.82 33.98
N ASN A 739 22.83 -12.94 33.08
CA ASN A 739 23.63 -12.46 31.96
C ASN A 739 23.51 -10.94 31.78
N SER A 740 24.52 -10.34 31.14
CA SER A 740 24.47 -8.93 30.72
C SER A 740 23.45 -8.73 29.58
N LEU A 741 23.00 -7.50 29.35
CA LEU A 741 22.11 -7.20 28.21
C LEU A 741 22.76 -7.56 26.86
N HIS A 742 24.07 -7.31 26.73
CA HIS A 742 24.84 -7.62 25.54
C HIS A 742 24.84 -9.14 25.27
N ASP A 743 25.12 -9.95 26.28
CA ASP A 743 25.17 -11.42 26.11
C ASP A 743 23.79 -12.00 25.74
N ILE A 744 22.71 -11.44 26.28
CA ILE A 744 21.35 -11.85 25.93
C ILE A 744 21.02 -11.40 24.50
N PHE A 745 21.38 -10.18 24.11
CA PHE A 745 21.13 -9.65 22.77
C PHE A 745 21.89 -10.40 21.67
N TYR A 746 23.05 -10.98 21.99
CA TYR A 746 23.83 -11.83 21.09
C TYR A 746 23.75 -13.32 21.44
N SER A 747 22.73 -13.73 22.20
CA SER A 747 22.52 -15.13 22.54
C SER A 747 22.22 -15.96 21.30
N ARG A 748 22.51 -17.26 21.37
CA ARG A 748 22.20 -18.20 20.29
C ARG A 748 20.71 -18.17 19.91
N SER A 749 19.81 -18.12 20.90
CA SER A 749 18.37 -18.04 20.67
C SER A 749 17.97 -16.79 19.88
N MET A 750 18.55 -15.63 20.20
CA MET A 750 18.27 -14.38 19.48
C MET A 750 18.85 -14.40 18.06
N MET A 751 20.06 -14.92 17.87
CA MET A 751 20.69 -15.03 16.54
C MET A 751 19.89 -15.96 15.61
N GLU A 752 19.48 -17.13 16.11
CA GLU A 752 18.67 -18.07 15.34
C GLU A 752 17.28 -17.49 15.02
N PHE A 753 16.69 -16.70 15.93
CA PHE A 753 15.44 -15.98 15.66
C PHE A 753 15.61 -14.90 14.58
N ARG A 754 16.68 -14.09 14.64
CA ARG A 754 17.00 -13.07 13.62
C ARG A 754 17.16 -13.67 12.22
N GLU A 755 17.80 -14.84 12.12
CA GLU A 755 17.95 -15.54 10.83
C GLU A 755 16.61 -15.99 10.26
N CYS A 756 15.65 -16.37 11.11
CA CYS A 756 14.31 -16.72 10.65
C CYS A 756 13.56 -15.49 10.11
N VAL A 757 13.54 -14.39 10.87
CA VAL A 757 12.73 -13.21 10.51
C VAL A 757 13.35 -12.34 9.42
N SER A 758 14.64 -12.51 9.09
CA SER A 758 15.29 -11.80 7.96
C SER A 758 14.83 -12.31 6.59
N ARG A 759 14.15 -13.46 6.54
CA ARG A 759 13.63 -14.07 5.32
C ARG A 759 12.26 -13.54 4.90
N GLY A 760 11.60 -12.76 5.76
CA GLY A 760 10.25 -12.25 5.57
C GLY A 760 9.39 -12.38 6.82
N LEU A 761 8.24 -11.70 6.85
CA LEU A 761 7.30 -11.77 7.95
C LEU A 761 6.49 -13.07 7.94
N TRP A 762 6.27 -13.64 9.12
CA TRP A 762 5.24 -14.65 9.34
C TRP A 762 3.86 -14.01 9.51
N ASP A 763 2.80 -14.79 9.26
CA ASP A 763 1.41 -14.31 9.30
C ASP A 763 1.04 -13.53 10.58
N PRO A 764 1.40 -13.99 11.80
CA PRO A 764 1.07 -13.25 13.03
C PRO A 764 1.72 -11.86 13.11
N CYS A 765 2.78 -11.59 12.34
CA CYS A 765 3.47 -10.30 12.36
C CYS A 765 2.88 -9.26 11.40
N LYS A 766 2.05 -9.66 10.43
CA LYS A 766 1.58 -8.78 9.34
C LYS A 766 0.76 -7.57 9.80
N ARG A 767 0.28 -7.60 11.05
CA ARG A 767 -0.51 -6.53 11.70
C ARG A 767 0.21 -5.90 12.90
N CYS A 768 1.49 -6.22 13.07
CA CYS A 768 2.25 -5.80 14.24
C CYS A 768 2.67 -4.34 14.14
N CYS A 769 2.65 -3.62 15.26
CA CYS A 769 3.21 -2.27 15.31
C CYS A 769 4.74 -2.22 15.03
N ALA A 770 5.47 -3.32 15.20
CA ALA A 770 6.93 -3.31 14.99
C ALA A 770 7.37 -3.33 13.50
N ILE A 771 6.42 -3.43 12.56
CA ILE A 771 6.69 -3.47 11.12
C ILE A 771 6.27 -2.17 10.42
N MET A 772 6.19 -1.08 11.17
CA MET A 772 5.75 0.24 10.73
C MET A 772 6.95 1.14 10.43
#